data_AF-J3P0X4-F1
#
_entry.id   AF-J3P0X4-F1
#
_cell.length_a   1.000
_cell.length_b   1.000
_cell.length_c   1.000
_cell.angle_alpha   90.00
_cell.angle_beta   90.00
_cell.angle_gamma   90.00
#
_symmetry.space_group_name_H-M   'P 1'
#
loop_
_entity.id
_entity.type
_entity.pdbx_description
1 polymer ?
#
loop_
_entity_poly.entity_id
_entity_poly.type
_entity_poly.pdbx_seq_one_letter_code
_entity_poly.pdbx_strand_id
1 'polypeptide(L)'
;MVSVDALKSALRQRPDGDAPRACLSDLQYSQAHRIIRIAESGNYNNFIFPQLSSLLAALPGQGGELSVLEIGPGPETTIASMPDLGTRRRVVKYEAYECNGLFAEHLEAGLQSRSKLPSLECPPAVHRQPFSLDLDIFSQEKPKFDLVLFCRSMYGMNPKARFVEKAVQLLTKGGIVAVFHPDRTLDLPGVLCHQVATWPEGCLALPDDDQTLAAAASFLAGCCVPGGDPEDEWRTLCRRLGRRDRKRSGELLFEAPQIMMAFNKSAGLTSGLPMEMLVGETRVKNREASLRRPADVAKPATIEDVQQIVRWAISRMVGLTVIGGGHSGHCQQPGILALDMRAFSKIQITPGGDMERLLIAEAGCTSGRIIQAAMADGLTVPLGSRPSVGAGLWLQGGIGHLSRRYGLTCDAIIGAVVVSLVDGCVLRLGRVPNEFLPSNSEESSHGVDLLWALKGSGTNFYIVVSVVFKTVPHVAHDVRNWDSLMGNAAEAHHKLVKLDEAIGKLERIKAADVYLFSNNGQSRLGMTLYSPSAAGERMGETEGVIPILGHHTQVIKEVDGMRLFETDMYMKLMHGGHGGNKFSAFKRCVFLKSISDKAVRNELLAALDTRPSPYCYIHLVHAGGGAVSDVEVGATAFGCRDWRFACNIAGVWQRADADADADTCTRWVYDVSHKLLPLGSGAYGADLGPDPRDAALAARAFGPNRERLVRLKRVLDPHSVLPFACPLMGPLSRPRLVVAVTGAHGAGKDFCAAAWASTLTAAGVPARVARISDATKRAYAAAAPGIDARRLLMDDNRDYKEQHRAAMAAFYSAQLAARPGLPEEVFAELASSVGTAEVLFVTGMRDEAPVATRAHLVPWARVIEVRVAATPELLAMRRGVHAATTVNGGPTVAPPPDWRPCLVFDNNAGGPDGAAAFARSHILPLLDPDVDRLRDMVPAVPGFPRAGVQFRHVLSIVERPDGLRLCTSLLQGRLRGGGRPSPGAVVGCEAGGFVFAAGLAAALDVPLRLVRRAGRLPPPTVSVAGTRSYISSAAAGEEDRSGGDLGLEMGRFGDLAGRPVVVVDDVLASGTTLRAVLALLAKNGVEPRDVKVLVVAEFPAHRGREALRRSGFGMVGVESLLTFEGT
;
A
#
# COMPACT_ATOMS: atom_id res chain seq x y z
N MET A 1 -13.16 26.65 2.82
CA MET A 1 -12.13 27.39 2.05
C MET A 1 -12.70 27.50 0.65
N VAL A 2 -12.60 28.65 -0.01
CA VAL A 2 -13.19 28.84 -1.36
C VAL A 2 -12.21 28.34 -2.41
N SER A 3 -12.70 27.77 -3.52
CA SER A 3 -11.84 27.32 -4.62
C SER A 3 -11.30 28.50 -5.44
N VAL A 4 -10.15 28.31 -6.09
CA VAL A 4 -9.55 29.29 -6.99
C VAL A 4 -10.50 29.65 -8.15
N ASP A 5 -11.28 28.70 -8.66
CA ASP A 5 -12.28 28.96 -9.71
C ASP A 5 -13.48 29.77 -9.22
N ALA A 6 -13.93 29.54 -7.98
CA ALA A 6 -14.96 30.36 -7.36
C ALA A 6 -14.44 31.78 -7.09
N LEU A 7 -13.19 31.92 -6.64
CA LEU A 7 -12.52 33.23 -6.52
C LEU A 7 -12.43 33.93 -7.87
N LYS A 8 -11.98 33.23 -8.92
CA LYS A 8 -11.89 33.75 -10.29
C LYS A 8 -13.24 34.20 -10.84
N SER A 9 -14.29 33.42 -10.60
CA SER A 9 -15.66 33.79 -10.99
C SER A 9 -16.13 35.03 -10.26
N ALA A 10 -15.87 35.13 -8.95
CA ALA A 10 -16.21 36.29 -8.14
C ALA A 10 -15.44 37.54 -8.57
N LEU A 11 -14.13 37.43 -8.86
CA LEU A 11 -13.31 38.54 -9.37
C LEU A 11 -13.83 39.07 -10.72
N ARG A 12 -14.44 38.20 -11.53
CA ARG A 12 -15.02 38.56 -12.83
C ARG A 12 -16.44 39.14 -12.74
N GLN A 13 -17.10 39.09 -11.59
CA GLN A 13 -18.43 39.66 -11.39
C GLN A 13 -18.31 41.05 -10.76
N ARG A 14 -18.80 42.10 -11.44
CA ARG A 14 -18.81 43.49 -10.94
C ARG A 14 -20.23 44.06 -10.84
N PRO A 15 -20.54 44.93 -9.85
CA PRO A 15 -21.84 45.58 -9.72
C PRO A 15 -22.14 46.61 -10.82
N ASP A 16 -21.11 47.32 -11.33
CA ASP A 16 -21.25 48.38 -12.33
C ASP A 16 -20.67 47.96 -13.69
N GLY A 17 -21.49 48.06 -14.74
CA GLY A 17 -21.38 47.36 -16.01
C GLY A 17 -20.22 47.72 -16.98
N ASP A 18 -20.16 46.94 -18.06
CA ASP A 18 -19.53 47.09 -19.40
C ASP A 18 -18.24 47.92 -19.64
N ALA A 19 -17.48 48.31 -18.62
CA ALA A 19 -16.16 48.90 -18.83
C ALA A 19 -15.20 47.91 -19.54
N PRO A 20 -14.51 48.30 -20.63
CA PRO A 20 -13.65 47.39 -21.39
C PRO A 20 -12.46 46.91 -20.56
N ARG A 21 -12.34 45.58 -20.41
CA ARG A 21 -11.23 44.92 -19.72
C ARG A 21 -10.00 44.91 -20.62
N ALA A 22 -8.90 45.49 -20.15
CA ALA A 22 -7.61 45.40 -20.84
C ALA A 22 -6.96 44.02 -20.56
N CYS A 23 -6.43 43.38 -21.59
CA CYS A 23 -5.59 42.19 -21.42
C CYS A 23 -4.31 42.55 -20.65
N LEU A 24 -3.79 41.60 -19.87
CA LEU A 24 -2.50 41.77 -19.18
C LEU A 24 -1.38 41.94 -20.21
N SER A 25 -0.49 42.92 -20.00
CA SER A 25 0.78 42.98 -20.74
C SER A 25 1.69 41.81 -20.36
N ASP A 26 2.66 41.48 -21.21
CA ASP A 26 3.62 40.39 -20.94
C ASP A 26 4.34 40.58 -19.60
N LEU A 27 4.67 41.82 -19.23
CA LEU A 27 5.33 42.16 -17.97
C LEU A 27 4.41 41.92 -16.76
N GLN A 28 3.16 42.37 -16.84
CA GLN A 28 2.18 42.18 -15.76
C GLN A 28 1.87 40.69 -15.57
N TYR A 29 1.71 39.95 -16.67
CA TYR A 29 1.52 38.50 -16.63
C TYR A 29 2.72 37.81 -15.99
N SER A 30 3.94 38.21 -16.36
CA SER A 30 5.20 37.64 -15.84
C SER A 30 5.37 37.84 -14.33
N GLN A 31 5.12 39.05 -13.83
CA GLN A 31 5.21 39.36 -12.40
C GLN A 31 4.21 38.55 -11.57
N ALA A 32 2.95 38.54 -11.99
CA ALA A 32 1.91 37.82 -11.27
C ALA A 32 2.08 36.30 -11.35
N HIS A 33 2.58 35.79 -12.48
CA HIS A 33 2.88 34.37 -12.65
C HIS A 33 3.92 33.87 -11.62
N ARG A 34 4.97 34.64 -11.36
CA ARG A 34 5.99 34.29 -10.36
C ARG A 34 5.40 34.13 -8.97
N ILE A 35 4.47 35.02 -8.59
CA ILE A 35 3.74 34.97 -7.32
C ILE A 35 2.93 33.69 -7.23
N ILE A 36 2.11 33.39 -8.25
CA ILE A 36 1.27 32.18 -8.28
C ILE A 36 2.14 30.91 -8.23
N ARG A 37 3.24 30.85 -8.99
CA ARG A 37 4.13 29.67 -9.00
C ARG A 37 4.75 29.40 -7.62
N ILE A 38 5.12 30.44 -6.87
CA ILE A 38 5.62 30.28 -5.49
C ILE A 38 4.49 29.80 -4.57
N ALA A 39 3.31 30.42 -4.68
CA ALA A 39 2.11 30.09 -3.93
C ALA A 39 1.60 28.66 -4.17
N GLU A 40 1.88 28.08 -5.35
CA GLU A 40 1.52 26.71 -5.75
C GLU A 40 2.66 25.68 -5.60
N SER A 41 3.81 26.07 -5.04
CA SER A 41 4.98 25.18 -4.94
C SER A 41 4.66 23.82 -4.29
N GLY A 42 3.73 23.78 -3.34
CA GLY A 42 3.21 22.55 -2.75
C GLY A 42 2.54 21.61 -3.76
N ASN A 43 1.77 22.14 -4.72
CA ASN A 43 1.10 21.33 -5.76
C ASN A 43 2.13 20.67 -6.70
N TYR A 44 3.20 21.40 -7.05
CA TYR A 44 4.26 20.85 -7.88
C TYR A 44 5.01 19.72 -7.18
N ASN A 45 5.43 19.95 -5.94
CA ASN A 45 6.24 18.99 -5.18
C ASN A 45 5.44 17.75 -4.76
N ASN A 46 4.15 17.91 -4.41
CA ASN A 46 3.34 16.82 -3.88
C ASN A 46 2.53 16.07 -4.94
N PHE A 47 2.29 16.67 -6.12
CA PHE A 47 1.48 16.04 -7.17
C PHE A 47 2.14 16.07 -8.55
N ILE A 48 2.44 17.23 -9.12
CA ILE A 48 2.87 17.32 -10.53
C ILE A 48 4.18 16.55 -10.77
N PHE A 49 5.23 16.81 -9.99
CA PHE A 49 6.51 16.14 -10.17
C PHE A 49 6.46 14.64 -9.85
N PRO A 50 5.82 14.18 -8.76
CA PRO A 50 5.65 12.74 -8.53
C PRO A 50 4.90 12.02 -9.66
N GLN A 51 3.81 12.60 -10.16
CA GLN A 51 3.03 11.97 -11.24
C GLN A 51 3.81 11.96 -12.57
N LEU A 52 4.49 13.06 -12.91
CA LEU A 52 5.32 13.14 -14.10
C LEU A 52 6.50 12.15 -14.04
N SER A 53 7.14 12.02 -12.88
CA SER A 53 8.19 11.01 -12.65
C SER A 53 7.66 9.59 -12.86
N SER A 54 6.46 9.30 -12.35
CA SER A 54 5.80 8.01 -12.53
C SER A 54 5.53 7.69 -14.01
N LEU A 55 4.97 8.65 -14.76
CA LEU A 55 4.74 8.50 -16.20
C LEU A 55 6.04 8.24 -16.97
N LEU A 56 7.10 8.99 -16.66
CA LEU A 56 8.40 8.88 -17.33
C LEU A 56 9.16 7.60 -16.99
N ALA A 57 8.90 7.00 -15.82
CA ALA A 57 9.42 5.70 -15.43
C ALA A 57 8.71 4.54 -16.14
N ALA A 58 7.46 4.75 -16.56
CA ALA A 58 6.62 3.77 -17.26
C ALA A 58 6.86 3.74 -18.78
N LEU A 59 7.54 4.73 -19.35
CA LEU A 59 7.87 4.75 -20.78
C LEU A 59 8.76 3.55 -21.16
N PRO A 60 8.43 2.81 -22.24
CA PRO A 60 9.18 1.64 -22.66
C PRO A 60 10.62 2.03 -23.07
N GLY A 61 11.62 1.34 -22.50
CA GLY A 61 13.05 1.58 -22.75
C GLY A 61 13.78 2.21 -21.56
N GLN A 62 13.76 1.57 -20.39
CA GLN A 62 14.47 2.04 -19.20
C GLN A 62 15.97 2.22 -19.50
N GLY A 63 16.41 3.48 -19.53
CA GLY A 63 17.78 3.91 -19.88
C GLY A 63 17.91 4.69 -21.20
N GLY A 64 16.83 4.84 -21.98
CA GLY A 64 16.84 5.52 -23.27
C GLY A 64 16.69 7.05 -23.21
N GLU A 65 17.13 7.67 -24.30
CA GLU A 65 16.98 9.09 -24.67
C GLU A 65 15.50 9.50 -24.74
N LEU A 66 15.19 10.77 -24.42
CA LEU A 66 13.84 11.32 -24.35
C LEU A 66 13.73 12.58 -25.21
N SER A 67 12.71 12.59 -26.06
CA SER A 67 12.28 13.75 -26.83
C SER A 67 11.03 14.38 -26.21
N VAL A 68 11.10 15.68 -25.90
CA VAL A 68 10.07 16.40 -25.12
C VAL A 68 9.53 17.59 -25.90
N LEU A 69 8.20 17.77 -25.85
CA LEU A 69 7.48 18.97 -26.24
C LEU A 69 6.70 19.55 -25.04
N GLU A 70 7.02 20.76 -24.57
CA GLU A 70 6.23 21.46 -23.54
C GLU A 70 5.33 22.54 -24.16
N ILE A 71 4.05 22.57 -23.78
CA ILE A 71 3.05 23.55 -24.22
C ILE A 71 2.69 24.44 -23.04
N GLY A 72 2.99 25.74 -23.16
CA GLY A 72 2.81 26.75 -22.11
C GLY A 72 3.67 26.53 -20.86
N PRO A 73 4.99 26.28 -20.97
CA PRO A 73 5.85 26.03 -19.81
C PRO A 73 6.06 27.27 -18.93
N GLY A 74 5.87 28.48 -19.46
CA GLY A 74 6.24 29.74 -18.84
C GLY A 74 7.76 30.00 -18.86
N PRO A 75 8.30 30.77 -17.88
CA PRO A 75 9.68 31.24 -17.93
C PRO A 75 10.73 30.16 -17.64
N GLU A 76 10.31 28.98 -17.17
CA GLU A 76 11.20 27.84 -16.94
C GLU A 76 10.47 26.54 -17.27
N THR A 77 11.19 25.56 -17.84
CA THR A 77 10.65 24.24 -18.17
C THR A 77 10.12 23.51 -16.94
N THR A 78 9.04 22.75 -17.08
CA THR A 78 8.54 21.90 -15.99
C THR A 78 9.50 20.74 -15.72
N ILE A 79 10.03 20.11 -16.77
CA ILE A 79 10.96 18.96 -16.63
C ILE A 79 12.28 19.36 -15.97
N ALA A 80 12.94 20.45 -16.38
CA ALA A 80 14.20 20.83 -15.74
C ALA A 80 14.01 21.38 -14.32
N SER A 81 12.77 21.67 -13.88
CA SER A 81 12.47 21.98 -12.48
C SER A 81 12.28 20.73 -11.61
N MET A 82 12.07 19.54 -12.19
CA MET A 82 11.90 18.29 -11.42
C MET A 82 13.16 17.92 -10.65
N PRO A 83 13.12 17.56 -9.36
CA PRO A 83 14.34 17.29 -8.57
C PRO A 83 15.17 16.08 -9.06
N ASP A 84 14.59 15.17 -9.86
CA ASP A 84 15.28 13.99 -10.38
C ASP A 84 16.25 14.32 -11.54
N LEU A 85 17.55 14.30 -11.23
CA LEU A 85 18.61 14.51 -12.22
C LEU A 85 18.67 13.39 -13.27
N GLY A 86 18.22 12.16 -12.92
CA GLY A 86 18.21 11.02 -13.84
C GLY A 86 17.30 11.28 -15.03
N THR A 87 16.07 11.72 -14.78
CA THR A 87 15.13 12.14 -15.82
C THR A 87 15.66 13.28 -16.67
N ARG A 88 16.24 14.32 -16.06
CA ARG A 88 16.80 15.47 -16.81
C ARG A 88 17.92 15.06 -17.78
N ARG A 89 18.74 14.08 -17.39
CA ARG A 89 19.84 13.53 -18.22
C ARG A 89 19.34 12.67 -19.39
N ARG A 90 18.09 12.25 -19.38
CA ARG A 90 17.51 11.50 -20.50
C ARG A 90 17.06 12.42 -21.62
N VAL A 91 16.78 13.69 -21.35
CA VAL A 91 16.28 14.63 -22.36
C VAL A 91 17.39 14.99 -23.35
N VAL A 92 17.30 14.47 -24.57
CA VAL A 92 18.23 14.75 -25.67
C VAL A 92 17.69 15.78 -26.66
N LYS A 93 16.35 15.87 -26.74
CA LYS A 93 15.64 16.79 -27.61
C LYS A 93 14.54 17.51 -26.85
N TYR A 94 14.46 18.83 -27.02
CA TYR A 94 13.48 19.68 -26.35
C TYR A 94 12.89 20.73 -27.30
N GLU A 95 11.56 20.81 -27.35
CA GLU A 95 10.81 21.84 -28.04
C GLU A 95 9.74 22.44 -27.11
N ALA A 96 9.36 23.71 -27.31
CA ALA A 96 8.30 24.34 -26.55
C ALA A 96 7.47 25.35 -27.35
N TYR A 97 6.19 25.47 -27.03
CA TYR A 97 5.31 26.56 -27.49
C TYR A 97 4.99 27.49 -26.32
N GLU A 98 5.46 28.73 -26.37
CA GLU A 98 5.26 29.75 -25.33
C GLU A 98 4.88 31.08 -25.98
N CYS A 99 3.66 31.57 -25.73
CA CYS A 99 3.14 32.77 -26.41
C CYS A 99 3.58 34.08 -25.76
N ASN A 100 3.99 34.07 -24.48
CA ASN A 100 4.49 35.28 -23.80
C ASN A 100 5.97 35.50 -24.18
N GLY A 101 6.29 36.65 -24.76
CA GLY A 101 7.62 36.94 -25.30
C GLY A 101 8.70 36.94 -24.22
N LEU A 102 8.40 37.50 -23.05
CA LEU A 102 9.33 37.52 -21.92
C LEU A 102 9.60 36.11 -21.37
N PHE A 103 8.60 35.24 -21.34
CA PHE A 103 8.78 33.86 -20.90
C PHE A 103 9.61 33.06 -21.88
N ALA A 104 9.35 33.20 -23.18
CA ALA A 104 10.14 32.53 -24.21
C ALA A 104 11.61 32.95 -24.14
N GLU A 105 11.91 34.24 -23.94
CA GLU A 105 13.28 34.74 -23.78
C GLU A 105 13.99 34.16 -22.55
N HIS A 106 13.31 34.15 -21.39
CA HIS A 106 13.86 33.52 -20.18
C HIS A 106 14.07 32.01 -20.33
N LEU A 107 13.16 31.33 -21.03
CA LEU A 107 13.23 29.91 -21.30
C LEU A 107 14.43 29.57 -22.19
N GLU A 108 14.59 30.31 -23.29
CA GLU A 108 15.73 30.21 -24.22
C GLU A 108 17.06 30.43 -23.48
N ALA A 109 17.18 31.53 -22.75
CA ALA A 109 18.39 31.85 -21.98
C ALA A 109 18.71 30.79 -20.92
N GLY A 110 17.68 30.29 -20.22
CA GLY A 110 17.84 29.25 -19.20
C GLY A 110 18.30 27.90 -19.77
N LEU A 111 17.88 27.56 -20.99
CA LEU A 111 18.21 26.29 -21.64
C LEU A 111 19.53 26.30 -22.42
N GLN A 112 20.07 27.48 -22.76
CA GLN A 112 21.44 27.60 -23.27
C GLN A 112 22.47 27.11 -22.26
N SER A 113 22.18 27.24 -20.96
CA SER A 113 22.98 26.63 -19.90
C SER A 113 22.71 25.12 -19.84
N ARG A 114 23.68 24.30 -20.27
CA ARG A 114 23.64 22.81 -20.12
C ARG A 114 23.50 22.33 -18.67
N SER A 115 23.46 23.22 -17.68
CA SER A 115 23.18 22.88 -16.29
C SER A 115 21.75 22.37 -16.04
N LYS A 116 20.76 22.83 -16.82
CA LYS A 116 19.34 22.48 -16.64
C LYS A 116 18.96 21.17 -17.32
N LEU A 117 19.31 21.02 -18.60
CA LEU A 117 19.16 19.79 -19.40
C LEU A 117 20.53 19.39 -19.98
N PRO A 118 21.31 18.54 -19.28
CA PRO A 118 22.73 18.34 -19.58
C PRO A 118 23.02 17.53 -20.84
N SER A 119 22.04 16.76 -21.32
CA SER A 119 22.21 15.81 -22.42
C SER A 119 21.58 16.29 -23.73
N LEU A 120 21.19 17.57 -23.85
CA LEU A 120 20.66 18.11 -25.10
C LEU A 120 21.68 17.99 -26.23
N GLU A 121 21.29 17.30 -27.30
CA GLU A 121 22.11 17.09 -28.49
C GLU A 121 22.01 18.25 -29.47
N CYS A 122 20.82 18.87 -29.53
CA CYS A 122 20.51 20.01 -30.39
C CYS A 122 20.11 21.23 -29.55
N PRO A 123 20.27 22.46 -30.07
CA PRO A 123 19.68 23.64 -29.46
C PRO A 123 18.17 23.47 -29.25
N PRO A 124 17.63 23.89 -28.09
CA PRO A 124 16.18 23.82 -27.83
C PRO A 124 15.42 24.70 -28.83
N ALA A 125 14.28 24.22 -29.35
CA ALA A 125 13.42 25.04 -30.20
C ALA A 125 12.28 25.65 -29.37
N VAL A 126 12.29 26.98 -29.19
CA VAL A 126 11.22 27.70 -28.48
C VAL A 126 10.42 28.52 -29.48
N HIS A 127 9.15 28.15 -29.66
CA HIS A 127 8.23 28.81 -30.58
C HIS A 127 7.44 29.88 -29.84
N ARG A 128 7.67 31.15 -30.22
CA ARG A 128 7.00 32.33 -29.66
C ARG A 128 5.58 32.54 -30.20
N GLN A 129 4.77 31.48 -30.17
CA GLN A 129 3.40 31.45 -30.68
C GLN A 129 2.55 30.42 -29.91
N PRO A 130 1.22 30.56 -29.88
CA PRO A 130 0.36 29.55 -29.27
C PRO A 130 0.38 28.24 -30.06
N PHE A 131 0.24 27.11 -29.35
CA PHE A 131 -0.03 25.82 -29.99
C PHE A 131 -1.45 25.83 -30.57
N SER A 132 -1.60 25.88 -31.90
CA SER A 132 -2.90 26.00 -32.59
C SER A 132 -3.26 24.75 -33.41
N LEU A 133 -4.56 24.58 -33.71
CA LEU A 133 -5.05 23.48 -34.57
C LEU A 133 -4.65 23.65 -36.04
N ASP A 134 -4.38 24.88 -36.50
CA ASP A 134 -4.01 25.20 -37.88
C ASP A 134 -2.51 25.07 -38.15
N LEU A 135 -1.68 24.87 -37.12
CA LEU A 135 -0.27 24.52 -37.31
C LEU A 135 -0.18 23.30 -38.23
N ASP A 136 0.49 23.46 -39.36
CA ASP A 136 0.65 22.41 -40.37
C ASP A 136 1.68 21.37 -39.89
N ILE A 137 1.30 20.54 -38.92
CA ILE A 137 2.17 19.54 -38.27
C ILE A 137 1.81 18.09 -38.64
N PHE A 138 0.96 17.90 -39.65
CA PHE A 138 0.43 16.58 -40.04
C PHE A 138 1.14 15.93 -41.25
N SER A 139 2.25 16.47 -41.74
CA SER A 139 3.06 15.81 -42.78
C SER A 139 3.92 14.65 -42.20
N GLN A 140 4.19 13.61 -43.00
CA GLN A 140 4.91 12.39 -42.56
C GLN A 140 6.38 12.65 -42.17
N GLU A 141 6.95 13.81 -42.50
CA GLU A 141 8.38 14.15 -42.29
C GLU A 141 8.66 14.94 -41.00
N LYS A 142 7.66 15.20 -40.15
CA LYS A 142 7.82 16.06 -38.95
C LYS A 142 8.11 15.30 -37.64
N PRO A 143 8.74 15.96 -36.65
CA PRO A 143 9.30 15.31 -35.47
C PRO A 143 8.25 14.67 -34.56
N LYS A 144 8.58 13.48 -34.06
CA LYS A 144 7.81 12.78 -33.03
C LYS A 144 8.44 13.00 -31.64
N PHE A 145 7.62 12.92 -30.61
CA PHE A 145 8.02 13.11 -29.21
C PHE A 145 7.63 11.91 -28.35
N ASP A 146 8.46 11.63 -27.35
CA ASP A 146 8.16 10.63 -26.32
C ASP A 146 7.26 11.22 -25.23
N LEU A 147 7.37 12.53 -24.97
CA LEU A 147 6.49 13.26 -24.06
C LEU A 147 5.99 14.56 -24.70
N VAL A 148 4.68 14.74 -24.72
CA VAL A 148 4.03 16.05 -24.96
C VAL A 148 3.34 16.49 -23.67
N LEU A 149 3.74 17.62 -23.09
CA LEU A 149 3.29 18.08 -21.79
C LEU A 149 2.52 19.39 -21.90
N PHE A 150 1.25 19.41 -21.49
CA PHE A 150 0.50 20.64 -21.25
C PHE A 150 0.74 21.08 -19.80
N CYS A 151 1.67 22.04 -19.63
CA CYS A 151 2.27 22.36 -18.34
C CYS A 151 1.31 23.09 -17.37
N ARG A 152 0.36 23.88 -17.89
CA ARG A 152 -0.46 24.79 -17.08
C ARG A 152 -1.88 24.93 -17.60
N SER A 153 -2.61 23.81 -17.67
CA SER A 153 -3.95 23.75 -18.26
C SER A 153 -3.96 23.91 -19.79
N MET A 154 -5.17 23.87 -20.35
CA MET A 154 -5.50 24.08 -21.75
C MET A 154 -6.31 25.37 -21.90
N TYR A 155 -5.91 26.43 -21.22
CA TYR A 155 -6.63 27.71 -21.28
C TYR A 155 -6.55 28.32 -22.67
N GLY A 156 -7.67 28.86 -23.17
CA GLY A 156 -7.77 29.38 -24.54
C GLY A 156 -7.87 28.31 -25.64
N MET A 157 -7.80 27.03 -25.30
CA MET A 157 -7.96 25.92 -26.25
C MET A 157 -9.40 25.43 -26.26
N ASN A 158 -10.10 25.59 -27.37
CA ASN A 158 -11.49 25.15 -27.52
C ASN A 158 -11.76 24.59 -28.93
N PRO A 159 -12.34 23.38 -29.07
CA PRO A 159 -12.58 22.36 -28.04
C PRO A 159 -11.28 21.69 -27.57
N LYS A 160 -11.07 21.61 -26.24
CA LYS A 160 -9.85 21.04 -25.62
C LYS A 160 -9.49 19.64 -26.15
N ALA A 161 -10.50 18.78 -26.37
CA ALA A 161 -10.33 17.43 -26.91
C ALA A 161 -9.50 17.39 -28.21
N ARG A 162 -9.75 18.30 -29.16
CA ARG A 162 -9.04 18.32 -30.45
C ARG A 162 -7.55 18.65 -30.31
N PHE A 163 -7.18 19.41 -29.29
CA PHE A 163 -5.77 19.70 -29.01
C PHE A 163 -5.05 18.48 -28.42
N VAL A 164 -5.73 17.70 -27.57
CA VAL A 164 -5.21 16.42 -27.07
C VAL A 164 -5.05 15.43 -28.22
N GLU A 165 -6.05 15.29 -29.09
CA GLU A 165 -5.97 14.43 -30.28
C GLU A 165 -4.80 14.83 -31.19
N LYS A 166 -4.62 16.13 -31.42
CA LYS A 166 -3.49 16.67 -32.17
C LYS A 166 -2.15 16.34 -31.50
N ALA A 167 -2.05 16.49 -30.19
CA ALA A 167 -0.84 16.13 -29.43
C ALA A 167 -0.54 14.61 -29.49
N VAL A 168 -1.56 13.75 -29.43
CA VAL A 168 -1.40 12.29 -29.54
C VAL A 168 -0.80 11.88 -30.89
N GLN A 169 -1.15 12.59 -31.97
CA GLN A 169 -0.57 12.34 -33.29
C GLN A 169 0.93 12.67 -33.39
N LEU A 170 1.45 13.52 -32.49
CA LEU A 170 2.87 13.85 -32.39
C LEU A 170 3.69 12.79 -31.63
N LEU A 171 3.05 11.76 -31.07
CA LEU A 171 3.74 10.76 -30.26
C LEU A 171 4.53 9.73 -31.10
N THR A 172 5.68 9.33 -30.56
CA THR A 172 6.38 8.09 -30.91
C THR A 172 5.51 6.87 -30.59
N LYS A 173 5.92 5.66 -31.00
CA LYS A 173 5.12 4.42 -30.82
C LYS A 173 4.82 4.10 -29.34
N GLY A 174 5.63 4.59 -28.40
CA GLY A 174 5.45 4.41 -26.95
C GLY A 174 5.33 5.72 -26.17
N GLY A 175 5.16 6.86 -26.86
CA GLY A 175 5.09 8.17 -26.21
C GLY A 175 3.78 8.43 -25.45
N ILE A 176 3.78 9.48 -24.64
CA ILE A 176 2.65 9.90 -23.80
C ILE A 176 2.39 11.41 -23.95
N VAL A 177 1.11 11.79 -24.04
CA VAL A 177 0.65 13.16 -23.76
C VAL A 177 0.24 13.25 -22.30
N ALA A 178 0.69 14.26 -21.57
CA ALA A 178 0.27 14.53 -20.20
C ALA A 178 -0.35 15.92 -20.08
N VAL A 179 -1.51 16.01 -19.43
CA VAL A 179 -2.23 17.26 -19.16
C VAL A 179 -2.37 17.43 -17.66
N PHE A 180 -1.78 18.49 -17.11
CA PHE A 180 -2.04 18.94 -15.74
C PHE A 180 -3.02 20.11 -15.75
N HIS A 181 -4.11 19.99 -15.00
CA HIS A 181 -5.18 20.97 -14.95
C HIS A 181 -5.53 21.32 -13.49
N PRO A 182 -5.60 22.61 -13.12
CA PRO A 182 -5.85 23.05 -11.74
C PRO A 182 -7.36 23.11 -11.44
N ASP A 183 -8.06 22.00 -11.65
CA ASP A 183 -9.47 21.83 -11.31
C ASP A 183 -9.73 20.36 -10.90
N ARG A 184 -10.88 20.09 -10.27
CA ARG A 184 -11.35 18.74 -9.92
C ARG A 184 -11.76 17.92 -11.15
N THR A 185 -12.08 18.59 -12.26
CA THR A 185 -12.53 17.94 -13.50
C THR A 185 -11.87 18.55 -14.73
N LEU A 186 -11.59 17.71 -15.72
CA LEU A 186 -11.21 18.14 -17.07
C LEU A 186 -12.09 17.37 -18.05
N ASP A 187 -13.02 18.06 -18.69
CA ASP A 187 -13.96 17.43 -19.63
C ASP A 187 -13.34 17.33 -21.02
N LEU A 188 -13.20 16.09 -21.51
CA LEU A 188 -12.63 15.73 -22.81
C LEU A 188 -13.52 14.65 -23.44
N PRO A 189 -14.73 15.01 -23.88
CA PRO A 189 -15.73 14.04 -24.34
C PRO A 189 -15.19 13.21 -25.51
N GLY A 190 -15.40 11.89 -25.45
CA GLY A 190 -14.93 10.95 -26.46
C GLY A 190 -13.43 10.67 -26.48
N VAL A 191 -12.61 11.36 -25.67
CA VAL A 191 -11.16 11.11 -25.61
C VAL A 191 -10.85 10.19 -24.43
N LEU A 192 -10.45 8.97 -24.75
CA LEU A 192 -10.10 7.97 -23.74
C LEU A 192 -8.73 8.28 -23.14
N CYS A 193 -8.67 8.29 -21.81
CA CYS A 193 -7.45 8.49 -21.04
C CYS A 193 -6.78 7.13 -20.76
N HIS A 194 -5.44 7.09 -20.86
CA HIS A 194 -4.64 5.94 -20.44
C HIS A 194 -4.51 5.90 -18.91
N GLN A 195 -4.29 7.05 -18.28
CA GLN A 195 -4.12 7.16 -16.83
C GLN A 195 -4.62 8.50 -16.31
N VAL A 196 -5.39 8.47 -15.21
CA VAL A 196 -5.86 9.67 -14.51
C VAL A 196 -5.42 9.65 -13.05
N ALA A 197 -5.02 10.81 -12.53
CA ALA A 197 -4.72 11.02 -11.12
C ALA A 197 -5.31 12.35 -10.65
N THR A 198 -5.71 12.45 -9.39
CA THR A 198 -6.27 13.68 -8.79
C THR A 198 -5.53 14.03 -7.51
N TRP A 199 -5.54 15.30 -7.15
CA TRP A 199 -5.03 15.85 -5.89
C TRP A 199 -6.02 16.85 -5.31
N PRO A 200 -6.99 16.38 -4.51
CA PRO A 200 -8.03 17.24 -3.94
C PRO A 200 -7.50 18.27 -2.93
N GLU A 201 -6.37 17.99 -2.29
CA GLU A 201 -5.76 18.84 -1.25
C GLU A 201 -4.89 19.97 -1.81
N GLY A 202 -4.90 20.18 -3.14
CA GLY A 202 -4.15 21.26 -3.76
C GLY A 202 -4.58 22.61 -3.19
N CYS A 203 -3.61 23.48 -2.96
CA CYS A 203 -3.82 24.75 -2.27
C CYS A 203 -3.00 25.85 -2.93
N LEU A 204 -3.61 27.03 -3.06
CA LEU A 204 -2.95 28.27 -3.42
C LEU A 204 -2.80 29.11 -2.15
N ALA A 205 -1.56 29.30 -1.70
CA ALA A 205 -1.24 30.06 -0.50
C ALA A 205 -0.67 31.44 -0.88
N LEU A 206 -1.50 32.48 -0.83
CA LEU A 206 -1.11 33.84 -1.18
C LEU A 206 -0.71 34.63 0.07
N PRO A 207 0.46 35.29 0.10
CA PRO A 207 0.75 36.31 1.11
C PRO A 207 -0.38 37.34 1.22
N ASP A 208 -0.77 37.69 2.46
CA ASP A 208 -1.81 38.68 2.74
C ASP A 208 -1.22 40.11 2.75
N ASP A 209 -0.68 40.52 1.61
CA ASP A 209 -0.25 41.89 1.37
C ASP A 209 -0.90 42.46 0.10
N ASP A 210 -1.07 43.78 0.07
CA ASP A 210 -1.85 44.42 -0.98
C ASP A 210 -1.27 44.23 -2.38
N GLN A 211 0.05 44.31 -2.52
CA GLN A 211 0.72 44.20 -3.81
C GLN A 211 0.56 42.79 -4.39
N THR A 212 0.77 41.77 -3.56
CA THR A 212 0.61 40.37 -3.94
C THR A 212 -0.83 40.07 -4.34
N LEU A 213 -1.80 40.51 -3.54
CA LEU A 213 -3.21 40.24 -3.78
C LEU A 213 -3.73 40.93 -5.05
N ALA A 214 -3.33 42.17 -5.32
CA ALA A 214 -3.71 42.88 -6.54
C ALA A 214 -3.16 42.19 -7.81
N ALA A 215 -1.88 41.80 -7.77
CA ALA A 215 -1.24 41.08 -8.88
C ALA A 215 -1.87 39.69 -9.12
N ALA A 216 -2.08 38.92 -8.05
CA ALA A 216 -2.70 37.60 -8.12
C ALA A 216 -4.16 37.68 -8.60
N ALA A 217 -4.95 38.64 -8.10
CA ALA A 217 -6.33 38.86 -8.52
C ALA A 217 -6.42 39.19 -10.02
N SER A 218 -5.56 40.09 -10.51
CA SER A 218 -5.49 40.44 -11.94
C SER A 218 -5.13 39.24 -12.82
N PHE A 219 -4.17 38.42 -12.38
CA PHE A 219 -3.79 37.20 -13.06
C PHE A 219 -4.93 36.17 -13.11
N LEU A 220 -5.58 35.92 -11.98
CA LEU A 220 -6.70 34.97 -11.89
C LEU A 220 -7.91 35.44 -12.72
N ALA A 221 -8.21 36.75 -12.68
CA ALA A 221 -9.26 37.35 -13.50
C ALA A 221 -8.93 37.27 -14.99
N GLY A 222 -7.65 37.43 -15.35
CA GLY A 222 -7.13 37.44 -16.72
C GLY A 222 -7.17 38.82 -17.38
N CYS A 223 -7.30 39.89 -16.60
CA CYS A 223 -7.39 41.27 -17.09
C CYS A 223 -6.92 42.27 -16.02
N CYS A 224 -6.52 43.46 -16.48
CA CYS A 224 -6.33 44.63 -15.62
C CYS A 224 -7.58 45.52 -15.64
N VAL A 225 -7.77 46.30 -14.58
CA VAL A 225 -8.82 47.33 -14.54
C VAL A 225 -8.18 48.70 -14.79
N PRO A 226 -8.52 49.41 -15.89
CA PRO A 226 -7.95 50.73 -16.15
C PRO A 226 -8.53 51.79 -15.20
N GLY A 227 -7.68 52.54 -14.50
CA GLY A 227 -7.99 53.90 -14.02
C GLY A 227 -9.02 54.06 -12.89
N GLY A 228 -8.96 53.28 -11.81
CA GLY A 228 -9.72 53.54 -10.57
C GLY A 228 -9.41 52.56 -9.42
N ASP A 229 -10.07 52.78 -8.27
CA ASP A 229 -10.08 51.97 -7.03
C ASP A 229 -10.55 50.48 -7.06
N PRO A 230 -10.82 49.81 -8.20
CA PRO A 230 -10.93 48.36 -8.36
C PRO A 230 -9.93 47.45 -7.64
N GLU A 231 -8.69 47.93 -7.40
CA GLU A 231 -7.68 47.12 -6.71
C GLU A 231 -8.02 46.92 -5.23
N ASP A 232 -8.69 47.86 -4.56
CA ASP A 232 -9.17 47.69 -3.18
C ASP A 232 -10.31 46.66 -3.08
N GLU A 233 -11.25 46.67 -4.04
CA GLU A 233 -12.37 45.72 -4.08
C GLU A 233 -11.89 44.27 -4.24
N TRP A 234 -10.97 44.03 -5.19
CA TRP A 234 -10.43 42.69 -5.44
C TRP A 234 -9.58 42.18 -4.29
N ARG A 235 -8.78 43.04 -3.66
CA ARG A 235 -8.05 42.68 -2.42
C ARG A 235 -9.00 42.33 -1.28
N THR A 236 -10.05 43.13 -1.09
CA THR A 236 -11.09 42.90 -0.09
C THR A 236 -11.82 41.57 -0.36
N LEU A 237 -12.12 41.29 -1.62
CA LEU A 237 -12.73 40.03 -2.04
C LEU A 237 -11.83 38.82 -1.74
N CYS A 238 -10.54 38.90 -2.05
CA CYS A 238 -9.55 37.88 -1.71
C CYS A 238 -9.51 37.64 -0.19
N ARG A 239 -9.44 38.69 0.62
CA ARG A 239 -9.44 38.59 2.10
C ARG A 239 -10.72 38.01 2.67
N ARG A 240 -11.87 38.33 2.05
CA ARG A 240 -13.18 37.84 2.46
C ARG A 240 -13.35 36.35 2.17
N LEU A 241 -12.86 35.88 1.02
CA LEU A 241 -13.03 34.49 0.57
C LEU A 241 -11.89 33.57 1.01
N GLY A 242 -10.70 34.11 1.25
CA GLY A 242 -9.51 33.39 1.67
C GLY A 242 -9.60 32.92 3.12
N ARG A 243 -9.15 31.68 3.38
CA ARG A 243 -9.07 31.14 4.75
C ARG A 243 -7.71 31.48 5.37
N ARG A 244 -7.72 31.90 6.63
CA ARG A 244 -6.51 32.00 7.47
C ARG A 244 -6.34 30.75 8.32
N ASP A 245 -5.10 30.25 8.42
CA ASP A 245 -4.73 29.19 9.36
C ASP A 245 -3.99 29.81 10.56
N ARG A 246 -4.23 29.32 11.78
CA ARG A 246 -3.49 29.73 12.99
C ARG A 246 -1.99 29.49 12.86
N LYS A 247 -1.58 28.50 12.05
CA LYS A 247 -0.16 28.20 11.77
C LYS A 247 0.46 29.07 10.67
N ARG A 248 -0.35 29.73 9.85
CA ARG A 248 0.07 30.55 8.69
C ARG A 248 -0.73 31.85 8.66
N SER A 249 -0.64 32.63 9.72
CA SER A 249 -1.50 33.81 9.93
C SER A 249 -1.29 34.94 8.90
N GLY A 250 -0.17 34.94 8.19
CA GLY A 250 0.17 35.91 7.13
C GLY A 250 -0.19 35.48 5.70
N GLU A 251 -0.89 34.36 5.51
CA GLU A 251 -1.30 33.86 4.19
C GLU A 251 -2.82 33.68 4.10
N LEU A 252 -3.36 33.91 2.90
CA LEU A 252 -4.70 33.54 2.49
C LEU A 252 -4.65 32.24 1.69
N LEU A 253 -5.41 31.25 2.14
CA LEU A 253 -5.47 29.93 1.52
C LEU A 253 -6.74 29.79 0.66
N PHE A 254 -6.57 29.29 -0.56
CA PHE A 254 -7.64 28.94 -1.50
C PHE A 254 -7.48 27.49 -1.98
N GLU A 255 -8.58 26.78 -2.17
CA GLU A 255 -8.53 25.40 -2.69
C GLU A 255 -8.15 25.42 -4.17
N ALA A 256 -7.09 24.70 -4.54
CA ALA A 256 -6.54 24.62 -5.89
C ALA A 256 -6.31 23.14 -6.27
N PRO A 257 -7.38 22.32 -6.32
CA PRO A 257 -7.26 20.90 -6.63
C PRO A 257 -6.60 20.69 -8.00
N GLN A 258 -5.94 19.55 -8.18
CA GLN A 258 -5.25 19.23 -9.43
C GLN A 258 -5.77 17.92 -10.01
N ILE A 259 -5.80 17.83 -11.34
CA ILE A 259 -6.00 16.59 -12.09
C ILE A 259 -4.88 16.43 -13.12
N MET A 260 -4.41 15.19 -13.28
CA MET A 260 -3.55 14.76 -14.36
C MET A 260 -4.32 13.79 -15.23
N MET A 261 -4.33 14.02 -16.54
CA MET A 261 -4.80 13.06 -17.54
C MET A 261 -3.67 12.75 -18.51
N ALA A 262 -3.39 11.47 -18.74
CA ALA A 262 -2.34 11.00 -19.63
C ALA A 262 -2.91 10.14 -20.76
N PHE A 263 -2.39 10.30 -21.97
CA PHE A 263 -2.88 9.68 -23.20
C PHE A 263 -1.71 9.01 -23.92
N ASN A 264 -1.90 7.77 -24.36
CA ASN A 264 -0.94 7.08 -25.23
C ASN A 264 -1.46 7.10 -26.67
N LYS A 265 -0.68 6.56 -27.62
CA LYS A 265 -1.06 6.54 -29.05
C LYS A 265 -2.31 5.69 -29.36
N SER A 266 -2.61 4.73 -28.51
CA SER A 266 -3.79 3.86 -28.60
C SER A 266 -5.03 4.45 -27.90
N ALA A 267 -4.82 5.48 -27.07
CA ALA A 267 -5.82 6.22 -26.31
C ALA A 267 -6.41 7.31 -27.23
N GLY A 268 -7.26 6.85 -28.15
CA GLY A 268 -8.10 7.70 -29.01
C GLY A 268 -9.59 7.42 -28.77
N LEU A 269 -10.43 7.98 -29.64
CA LEU A 269 -11.90 7.81 -29.69
C LEU A 269 -12.31 6.36 -29.38
N THR A 270 -13.43 6.18 -28.68
CA THR A 270 -14.08 4.89 -28.40
C THR A 270 -14.55 4.14 -29.67
N SER A 271 -14.25 4.68 -30.86
CA SER A 271 -14.49 4.08 -32.15
C SER A 271 -13.77 2.72 -32.29
N GLY A 272 -14.55 1.70 -32.62
CA GLY A 272 -14.08 0.32 -32.82
C GLY A 272 -14.65 -0.72 -31.87
N LEU A 273 -15.44 -0.34 -30.85
CA LEU A 273 -16.27 -1.29 -30.11
C LEU A 273 -17.57 -1.56 -30.89
N PRO A 274 -17.90 -2.81 -31.25
CA PRO A 274 -19.08 -3.14 -32.07
C PRO A 274 -20.36 -3.22 -31.22
N MET A 275 -20.61 -2.22 -30.37
CA MET A 275 -21.71 -2.26 -29.41
C MET A 275 -22.31 -0.89 -29.09
N GLU A 276 -23.50 -0.91 -28.49
CA GLU A 276 -24.21 0.30 -28.10
C GLU A 276 -23.51 1.00 -26.94
N MET A 277 -23.11 2.25 -27.19
CA MET A 277 -22.63 3.16 -26.16
C MET A 277 -23.83 3.92 -25.60
N LEU A 278 -23.90 4.12 -24.29
CA LEU A 278 -24.95 4.93 -23.70
C LEU A 278 -24.82 6.38 -24.19
N VAL A 279 -25.89 6.90 -24.79
CA VAL A 279 -26.07 8.33 -25.03
C VAL A 279 -26.76 8.95 -23.81
N GLY A 280 -26.07 9.88 -23.11
CA GLY A 280 -26.62 10.63 -21.98
C GLY A 280 -26.09 10.21 -20.60
N GLU A 281 -26.74 10.69 -19.52
CA GLU A 281 -26.23 10.49 -18.16
C GLU A 281 -26.48 9.08 -17.62
N THR A 282 -25.43 8.46 -17.07
CA THR A 282 -25.56 7.20 -16.34
C THR A 282 -25.98 7.46 -14.91
N ARG A 283 -27.11 6.90 -14.48
CA ARG A 283 -27.58 7.03 -13.09
C ARG A 283 -26.66 6.28 -12.12
N VAL A 284 -25.75 7.01 -11.47
CA VAL A 284 -24.87 6.54 -10.39
C VAL A 284 -25.33 7.13 -9.06
N LYS A 285 -25.32 6.31 -8.00
CA LYS A 285 -25.86 6.68 -6.68
C LYS A 285 -24.82 7.33 -5.78
N ASN A 286 -23.56 6.96 -5.93
CA ASN A 286 -22.46 7.61 -5.25
C ASN A 286 -22.29 9.03 -5.80
N ARG A 287 -22.38 10.04 -4.92
CA ARG A 287 -22.35 11.45 -5.34
C ARG A 287 -21.00 11.81 -5.97
N GLU A 288 -19.89 11.42 -5.36
CA GLU A 288 -18.55 11.74 -5.88
C GLU A 288 -18.32 11.12 -7.26
N ALA A 289 -18.71 9.85 -7.43
CA ALA A 289 -18.60 9.18 -8.73
C ALA A 289 -19.54 9.81 -9.78
N SER A 290 -20.77 10.21 -9.39
CA SER A 290 -21.72 10.85 -10.31
C SER A 290 -21.29 12.21 -10.84
N LEU A 291 -20.37 12.89 -10.14
CA LEU A 291 -19.80 14.17 -10.57
C LEU A 291 -18.64 13.98 -11.57
N ARG A 292 -18.15 12.75 -11.75
CA ARG A 292 -17.07 12.43 -12.69
C ARG A 292 -17.67 12.03 -14.03
N ARG A 293 -17.12 12.60 -15.11
CA ARG A 293 -17.56 12.29 -16.48
C ARG A 293 -16.66 11.21 -17.09
N PRO A 294 -17.12 9.95 -17.22
CA PRO A 294 -16.36 8.93 -17.95
C PRO A 294 -16.19 9.36 -19.42
N ALA A 295 -15.21 8.76 -20.12
CA ALA A 295 -15.06 9.02 -21.55
C ALA A 295 -16.32 8.62 -22.32
N ASP A 296 -16.85 7.43 -21.98
CA ASP A 296 -18.15 6.91 -22.40
C ASP A 296 -18.58 5.77 -21.45
N VAL A 297 -19.80 5.24 -21.64
CA VAL A 297 -20.32 4.08 -20.90
C VAL A 297 -20.78 2.98 -21.86
N ALA A 298 -20.16 1.80 -21.76
CA ALA A 298 -20.53 0.60 -22.53
C ALA A 298 -21.54 -0.26 -21.75
N LYS A 299 -22.56 -0.76 -22.46
CA LYS A 299 -23.63 -1.60 -21.88
C LYS A 299 -23.60 -3.01 -22.50
N PRO A 300 -22.74 -3.91 -22.04
CA PRO A 300 -22.72 -5.28 -22.53
C PRO A 300 -24.07 -5.97 -22.23
N ALA A 301 -24.62 -6.67 -23.22
CA ALA A 301 -25.83 -7.46 -23.08
C ALA A 301 -25.53 -8.97 -22.99
N THR A 302 -24.36 -9.39 -23.48
CA THR A 302 -23.91 -10.79 -23.54
C THR A 302 -22.52 -10.96 -22.94
N ILE A 303 -22.13 -12.20 -22.61
CA ILE A 303 -20.78 -12.47 -22.09
C ILE A 303 -19.73 -12.13 -23.16
N GLU A 304 -20.04 -12.40 -24.43
CA GLU A 304 -19.22 -12.11 -25.60
C GLU A 304 -18.92 -10.61 -25.72
N ASP A 305 -19.89 -9.74 -25.41
CA ASP A 305 -19.70 -8.30 -25.34
C ASP A 305 -18.64 -7.93 -24.29
N VAL A 306 -18.71 -8.54 -23.10
CA VAL A 306 -17.73 -8.32 -22.03
C VAL A 306 -16.34 -8.78 -22.47
N GLN A 307 -16.22 -9.94 -23.11
CA GLN A 307 -14.95 -10.44 -23.63
C GLN A 307 -14.34 -9.49 -24.66
N GLN A 308 -15.15 -8.97 -25.59
CA GLN A 308 -14.70 -8.03 -26.61
C GLN A 308 -14.18 -6.73 -26.00
N ILE A 309 -14.88 -6.17 -25.00
CA ILE A 309 -14.41 -4.96 -24.30
C ILE A 309 -13.11 -5.22 -23.56
N VAL A 310 -12.98 -6.35 -22.86
CA VAL A 310 -11.75 -6.68 -22.11
C VAL A 310 -10.57 -6.88 -23.07
N ARG A 311 -10.74 -7.63 -24.17
CA ARG A 311 -9.71 -7.80 -25.19
C ARG A 311 -9.33 -6.47 -25.85
N TRP A 312 -10.33 -5.63 -26.12
CA TRP A 312 -10.11 -4.28 -26.63
C TRP A 312 -9.26 -3.45 -25.66
N ALA A 313 -9.58 -3.47 -24.36
CA ALA A 313 -8.84 -2.75 -23.33
C ALA A 313 -7.38 -3.25 -23.20
N ILE A 314 -7.17 -4.57 -23.23
CA ILE A 314 -5.83 -5.19 -23.24
C ILE A 314 -5.04 -4.73 -24.47
N SER A 315 -5.62 -4.83 -25.67
CA SER A 315 -4.94 -4.51 -26.93
C SER A 315 -4.50 -3.04 -27.03
N ARG A 316 -5.23 -2.14 -26.37
CA ARG A 316 -4.95 -0.70 -26.35
C ARG A 316 -4.19 -0.25 -25.10
N MET A 317 -4.00 -1.14 -24.12
CA MET A 317 -3.40 -0.83 -22.81
C MET A 317 -4.13 0.32 -22.10
N VAL A 318 -5.44 0.17 -21.93
CA VAL A 318 -6.31 1.19 -21.33
C VAL A 318 -7.10 0.61 -20.16
N GLY A 319 -7.36 1.44 -19.16
CA GLY A 319 -8.13 1.05 -17.98
C GLY A 319 -9.64 1.07 -18.22
N LEU A 320 -10.36 0.29 -17.41
CA LEU A 320 -11.81 0.22 -17.33
C LEU A 320 -12.27 0.53 -15.90
N THR A 321 -13.51 0.99 -15.79
CA THR A 321 -14.28 1.02 -14.53
C THR A 321 -15.54 0.18 -14.67
N VAL A 322 -16.12 -0.29 -13.57
CA VAL A 322 -17.29 -1.18 -13.60
C VAL A 322 -18.42 -0.59 -12.76
N ILE A 323 -19.60 -0.47 -13.38
CA ILE A 323 -20.85 -0.04 -12.76
C ILE A 323 -21.73 -1.26 -12.52
N GLY A 324 -21.90 -1.62 -11.25
CA GLY A 324 -22.96 -2.53 -10.79
C GLY A 324 -24.11 -1.73 -10.18
N GLY A 325 -24.25 -1.78 -8.86
CA GLY A 325 -25.26 -0.98 -8.13
C GLY A 325 -25.00 0.54 -8.06
N GLY A 326 -23.89 1.03 -8.63
CA GLY A 326 -23.55 2.46 -8.68
C GLY A 326 -23.25 3.12 -7.32
N HIS A 327 -22.92 2.35 -6.29
CA HIS A 327 -22.68 2.84 -4.92
C HIS A 327 -21.19 3.11 -4.59
N SER A 328 -20.27 2.55 -5.36
CA SER A 328 -18.83 2.68 -5.10
C SER A 328 -18.28 4.00 -5.66
N GLY A 329 -17.33 4.60 -4.95
CA GLY A 329 -16.55 5.72 -5.49
C GLY A 329 -15.65 5.31 -6.66
N HIS A 330 -15.41 4.02 -6.88
CA HIS A 330 -14.53 3.48 -7.93
C HIS A 330 -15.23 3.22 -9.26
N CYS A 331 -16.57 3.27 -9.31
CA CYS A 331 -17.33 2.79 -10.47
C CYS A 331 -17.25 3.69 -11.71
N GLN A 332 -16.74 4.92 -11.58
CA GLN A 332 -16.51 5.85 -12.68
C GLN A 332 -15.29 6.73 -12.40
N GLN A 333 -14.50 7.01 -13.45
CA GLN A 333 -13.38 7.95 -13.44
C GLN A 333 -13.43 8.90 -14.64
N PRO A 334 -12.87 10.12 -14.52
CA PRO A 334 -12.81 11.07 -15.63
C PRO A 334 -12.04 10.50 -16.83
N GLY A 335 -12.63 10.55 -18.03
CA GLY A 335 -11.99 10.12 -19.26
C GLY A 335 -11.71 8.61 -19.37
N ILE A 336 -12.29 7.77 -18.51
CA ILE A 336 -12.14 6.31 -18.56
C ILE A 336 -13.44 5.67 -19.04
N LEU A 337 -13.36 4.56 -19.77
CA LEU A 337 -14.54 3.79 -20.17
C LEU A 337 -15.16 3.09 -18.96
N ALA A 338 -16.46 3.29 -18.74
CA ALA A 338 -17.21 2.61 -17.71
C ALA A 338 -18.06 1.46 -18.30
N LEU A 339 -17.99 0.29 -17.66
CA LEU A 339 -18.73 -0.90 -18.05
C LEU A 339 -19.96 -1.07 -17.18
N ASP A 340 -21.15 -0.88 -17.76
CA ASP A 340 -22.43 -0.99 -17.06
C ASP A 340 -22.98 -2.42 -17.09
N MET A 341 -22.74 -3.14 -16.00
CA MET A 341 -23.13 -4.54 -15.84
C MET A 341 -24.59 -4.72 -15.39
N ARG A 342 -25.40 -3.66 -15.31
CA ARG A 342 -26.78 -3.74 -14.81
C ARG A 342 -27.72 -4.58 -15.68
N ALA A 343 -27.39 -4.81 -16.95
CA ALA A 343 -28.14 -5.71 -17.83
C ALA A 343 -28.08 -7.19 -17.35
N PHE A 344 -26.95 -7.59 -16.75
CA PHE A 344 -26.74 -8.89 -16.12
C PHE A 344 -27.50 -8.94 -14.78
N SER A 345 -28.81 -9.13 -14.83
CA SER A 345 -29.71 -9.00 -13.67
C SER A 345 -30.58 -10.22 -13.38
N LYS A 346 -30.28 -11.38 -13.98
CA LYS A 346 -30.97 -12.65 -13.74
C LYS A 346 -30.63 -13.22 -12.37
N ILE A 347 -31.64 -13.83 -11.74
CA ILE A 347 -31.53 -14.55 -10.48
C ILE A 347 -32.21 -15.90 -10.68
N GLN A 348 -31.53 -16.98 -10.32
CA GLN A 348 -32.03 -18.35 -10.45
C GLN A 348 -31.73 -19.11 -9.17
N ILE A 349 -32.60 -20.05 -8.81
CA ILE A 349 -32.44 -20.92 -7.64
C ILE A 349 -32.50 -22.36 -8.14
N THR A 350 -31.55 -23.19 -7.73
CA THR A 350 -31.53 -24.61 -8.13
C THR A 350 -32.77 -25.34 -7.56
N PRO A 351 -33.38 -26.28 -8.31
CA PRO A 351 -34.56 -27.00 -7.85
C PRO A 351 -34.32 -27.77 -6.54
N GLY A 352 -35.39 -27.95 -5.77
CA GLY A 352 -35.35 -28.63 -4.47
C GLY A 352 -35.42 -30.15 -4.54
N GLY A 353 -34.54 -30.83 -3.82
CA GLY A 353 -34.47 -32.28 -3.59
C GLY A 353 -33.53 -32.59 -2.41
N ASP A 354 -32.86 -33.76 -2.38
CA ASP A 354 -31.83 -34.10 -1.38
C ASP A 354 -30.54 -33.23 -1.45
N MET A 355 -30.47 -32.32 -2.41
CA MET A 355 -29.32 -31.45 -2.68
C MET A 355 -29.49 -30.05 -2.06
N GLU A 356 -28.37 -29.45 -1.63
CA GLU A 356 -28.28 -28.07 -1.15
C GLU A 356 -28.83 -27.08 -2.20
N ARG A 357 -29.78 -26.22 -1.81
CA ARG A 357 -30.34 -25.19 -2.71
C ARG A 357 -29.36 -24.01 -2.83
N LEU A 358 -28.97 -23.70 -4.07
CA LEU A 358 -28.03 -22.64 -4.39
C LEU A 358 -28.76 -21.50 -5.12
N LEU A 359 -28.31 -20.27 -4.89
CA LEU A 359 -28.80 -19.10 -5.61
C LEU A 359 -27.72 -18.56 -6.55
N ILE A 360 -28.04 -18.45 -7.82
CA ILE A 360 -27.18 -17.90 -8.86
C ILE A 360 -27.68 -16.48 -9.14
N ALA A 361 -26.83 -15.48 -8.91
CA ALA A 361 -27.13 -14.08 -9.18
C ALA A 361 -26.11 -13.49 -10.15
N GLU A 362 -26.61 -12.83 -11.19
CA GLU A 362 -25.79 -12.04 -12.09
C GLU A 362 -25.30 -10.73 -11.42
N ALA A 363 -24.17 -10.19 -11.88
CA ALA A 363 -23.43 -9.12 -11.19
C ALA A 363 -24.17 -7.77 -11.12
N GLY A 364 -25.15 -7.55 -12.00
CA GLY A 364 -26.04 -6.38 -12.01
C GLY A 364 -27.17 -6.45 -10.98
N CYS A 365 -27.39 -7.59 -10.32
CA CYS A 365 -28.42 -7.73 -9.30
C CYS A 365 -28.13 -6.88 -8.06
N THR A 366 -29.19 -6.30 -7.49
CA THR A 366 -29.15 -5.61 -6.19
C THR A 366 -29.48 -6.57 -5.05
N SER A 367 -28.97 -6.30 -3.84
CA SER A 367 -29.24 -7.11 -2.65
C SER A 367 -30.73 -7.32 -2.41
N GLY A 368 -31.55 -6.27 -2.57
CA GLY A 368 -32.99 -6.36 -2.38
C GLY A 368 -33.68 -7.29 -3.37
N ARG A 369 -33.26 -7.29 -4.64
CA ARG A 369 -33.80 -8.22 -5.64
C ARG A 369 -33.43 -9.67 -5.32
N ILE A 370 -32.21 -9.91 -4.85
CA ILE A 370 -31.75 -11.24 -4.45
C ILE A 370 -32.52 -11.72 -3.23
N ILE A 371 -32.67 -10.89 -2.19
CA ILE A 371 -33.43 -11.22 -0.98
C ILE A 371 -34.88 -11.52 -1.33
N GLN A 372 -35.53 -10.66 -2.13
CA GLN A 372 -36.93 -10.86 -2.54
C GLN A 372 -37.12 -12.17 -3.32
N ALA A 373 -36.23 -12.48 -4.26
CA ALA A 373 -36.28 -13.72 -5.02
C ALA A 373 -36.08 -14.96 -4.12
N ALA A 374 -35.09 -14.92 -3.23
CA ALA A 374 -34.84 -16.01 -2.29
C ALA A 374 -36.02 -16.24 -1.33
N MET A 375 -36.64 -15.15 -0.85
CA MET A 375 -37.77 -15.22 0.08
C MET A 375 -39.00 -15.92 -0.52
N ALA A 376 -39.21 -15.81 -1.83
CA ALA A 376 -40.29 -16.51 -2.52
C ALA A 376 -40.18 -18.04 -2.41
N ASP A 377 -38.97 -18.56 -2.20
CA ASP A 377 -38.66 -19.98 -1.96
C ASP A 377 -38.43 -20.31 -0.46
N GLY A 378 -38.73 -19.39 0.45
CA GLY A 378 -38.48 -19.56 1.89
C GLY A 378 -37.00 -19.48 2.28
N LEU A 379 -36.16 -18.92 1.42
CA LEU A 379 -34.70 -18.82 1.57
C LEU A 379 -34.24 -17.37 1.71
N THR A 380 -32.98 -17.19 2.07
CA THR A 380 -32.27 -15.91 2.02
C THR A 380 -30.76 -16.12 1.82
N VAL A 381 -30.05 -15.04 1.53
CA VAL A 381 -28.58 -14.96 1.47
C VAL A 381 -28.16 -13.84 2.43
N PRO A 382 -27.11 -14.02 3.27
CA PRO A 382 -26.66 -13.00 4.22
C PRO A 382 -25.99 -11.82 3.48
N LEU A 383 -26.80 -10.98 2.86
CA LEU A 383 -26.40 -9.81 2.07
C LEU A 383 -26.25 -8.56 2.95
N GLY A 384 -25.62 -7.52 2.39
CA GLY A 384 -25.47 -6.25 3.09
C GLY A 384 -26.79 -5.49 3.29
N SER A 385 -26.84 -4.64 4.32
CA SER A 385 -28.08 -4.08 4.86
C SER A 385 -28.93 -3.27 3.87
N ARG A 386 -28.33 -2.51 2.95
CA ARG A 386 -29.07 -1.58 2.08
C ARG A 386 -29.58 -2.29 0.82
N PRO A 387 -30.90 -2.34 0.55
CA PRO A 387 -31.45 -3.12 -0.58
C PRO A 387 -30.95 -2.73 -1.97
N SER A 388 -30.51 -1.49 -2.15
CA SER A 388 -30.14 -0.97 -3.48
C SER A 388 -28.68 -1.14 -3.89
N VAL A 389 -27.85 -1.73 -3.03
CA VAL A 389 -26.43 -2.02 -3.33
C VAL A 389 -26.33 -3.22 -4.26
N GLY A 390 -25.29 -3.28 -5.10
CA GLY A 390 -25.04 -4.38 -6.04
C GLY A 390 -23.72 -5.10 -5.78
N ALA A 391 -23.22 -5.86 -6.77
CA ALA A 391 -22.06 -6.76 -6.66
C ALA A 391 -20.83 -6.19 -5.95
N GLY A 392 -20.52 -4.91 -6.16
CA GLY A 392 -19.39 -4.26 -5.48
C GLY A 392 -19.38 -4.48 -3.96
N LEU A 393 -20.53 -4.50 -3.29
CA LEU A 393 -20.59 -4.72 -1.84
C LEU A 393 -20.31 -6.18 -1.46
N TRP A 394 -20.98 -7.12 -2.10
CA TRP A 394 -20.95 -8.52 -1.70
C TRP A 394 -19.68 -9.26 -2.15
N LEU A 395 -18.94 -8.69 -3.11
CA LEU A 395 -17.58 -9.11 -3.48
C LEU A 395 -16.50 -8.56 -2.53
N GLN A 396 -16.83 -7.62 -1.64
CA GLN A 396 -15.88 -6.96 -0.74
C GLN A 396 -16.09 -7.32 0.74
N GLY A 397 -16.86 -8.37 1.02
CA GLY A 397 -17.29 -8.76 2.36
C GLY A 397 -18.79 -8.88 2.41
N GLY A 398 -19.50 -7.75 2.35
CA GLY A 398 -20.96 -7.71 2.48
C GLY A 398 -21.38 -7.82 3.94
N ILE A 399 -21.29 -6.69 4.64
CA ILE A 399 -21.68 -6.54 6.04
C ILE A 399 -23.17 -6.16 6.11
N GLY A 400 -23.95 -6.91 6.87
CA GLY A 400 -25.37 -6.65 7.09
C GLY A 400 -25.93 -7.27 8.36
N HIS A 401 -27.25 -7.18 8.54
CA HIS A 401 -27.95 -7.59 9.78
C HIS A 401 -27.77 -9.08 10.12
N LEU A 402 -27.55 -9.92 9.11
CA LEU A 402 -27.41 -11.37 9.27
C LEU A 402 -25.95 -11.84 9.42
N SER A 403 -24.98 -10.91 9.35
CA SER A 403 -23.56 -11.28 9.30
C SER A 403 -23.10 -12.03 10.55
N ARG A 404 -23.57 -11.64 11.73
CA ARG A 404 -23.23 -12.34 12.98
C ARG A 404 -23.69 -13.79 12.99
N ARG A 405 -24.83 -14.08 12.38
CA ARG A 405 -25.44 -15.41 12.40
C ARG A 405 -24.84 -16.34 11.34
N TYR A 406 -24.58 -15.81 10.14
CA TYR A 406 -24.24 -16.63 8.98
C TYR A 406 -22.89 -16.28 8.30
N GLY A 407 -22.16 -15.30 8.82
CA GLY A 407 -20.91 -14.82 8.23
C GLY A 407 -21.12 -13.68 7.24
N LEU A 408 -20.05 -13.18 6.65
CA LEU A 408 -20.12 -12.13 5.63
C LEU A 408 -20.76 -12.68 4.36
N THR A 409 -21.31 -11.82 3.50
CA THR A 409 -21.85 -12.29 2.20
C THR A 409 -20.81 -13.05 1.38
N CYS A 410 -19.56 -12.60 1.40
CA CYS A 410 -18.49 -13.22 0.67
C CYS A 410 -18.20 -14.65 1.17
N ASP A 411 -18.53 -14.98 2.43
CA ASP A 411 -18.35 -16.33 2.98
C ASP A 411 -19.32 -17.33 2.34
N ALA A 412 -20.51 -16.88 1.94
CA ALA A 412 -21.53 -17.66 1.26
C ALA A 412 -21.23 -17.90 -0.24
N ILE A 413 -20.23 -17.24 -0.81
CA ILE A 413 -19.82 -17.45 -2.21
C ILE A 413 -19.06 -18.78 -2.34
N ILE A 414 -19.53 -19.63 -3.26
CA ILE A 414 -18.92 -20.94 -3.54
C ILE A 414 -18.48 -21.12 -4.99
N GLY A 415 -18.93 -20.26 -5.89
CA GLY A 415 -18.53 -20.29 -7.29
C GLY A 415 -18.92 -19.02 -8.03
N ALA A 416 -18.39 -18.85 -9.24
CA ALA A 416 -18.66 -17.70 -10.11
C ALA A 416 -18.30 -17.98 -11.57
N VAL A 417 -18.90 -17.19 -12.46
CA VAL A 417 -18.48 -17.03 -13.86
C VAL A 417 -17.89 -15.64 -14.01
N VAL A 418 -16.67 -15.55 -14.54
CA VAL A 418 -15.94 -14.28 -14.68
C VAL A 418 -15.25 -14.18 -16.04
N VAL A 419 -14.91 -12.97 -16.48
CA VAL A 419 -14.05 -12.72 -17.64
C VAL A 419 -12.65 -12.30 -17.17
N SER A 420 -11.65 -13.05 -17.61
CA SER A 420 -10.22 -12.87 -17.31
C SER A 420 -9.68 -11.55 -17.89
N LEU A 421 -8.88 -10.81 -17.10
CA LEU A 421 -8.19 -9.61 -17.57
C LEU A 421 -6.84 -9.91 -18.25
N VAL A 422 -6.45 -11.18 -18.32
CA VAL A 422 -5.20 -11.61 -18.99
C VAL A 422 -5.41 -11.73 -20.49
N ASP A 423 -6.54 -12.33 -20.90
CA ASP A 423 -6.80 -12.77 -22.27
C ASP A 423 -8.27 -12.58 -22.71
N GLY A 424 -9.15 -12.16 -21.79
CA GLY A 424 -10.58 -12.03 -22.06
C GLY A 424 -11.32 -13.37 -22.15
N CYS A 425 -10.75 -14.47 -21.66
CA CYS A 425 -11.43 -15.78 -21.60
C CYS A 425 -12.49 -15.83 -20.50
N VAL A 426 -13.52 -16.66 -20.69
CA VAL A 426 -14.57 -16.90 -19.68
C VAL A 426 -14.07 -18.00 -18.75
N LEU A 427 -14.01 -17.70 -17.46
CA LEU A 427 -13.52 -18.62 -16.44
C LEU A 427 -14.65 -19.07 -15.52
N ARG A 428 -14.66 -20.37 -15.24
CA ARG A 428 -15.42 -20.99 -14.16
C ARG A 428 -14.56 -21.03 -12.89
N LEU A 429 -15.09 -20.48 -11.81
CA LEU A 429 -14.47 -20.52 -10.48
C LEU A 429 -15.34 -21.34 -9.53
N GLY A 430 -14.75 -22.28 -8.81
CA GLY A 430 -15.44 -23.05 -7.76
C GLY A 430 -16.63 -23.86 -8.26
N ARG A 431 -17.66 -23.99 -7.41
CA ARG A 431 -18.85 -24.80 -7.68
C ARG A 431 -19.91 -23.98 -8.41
N VAL A 432 -20.02 -24.19 -9.72
CA VAL A 432 -21.10 -23.66 -10.57
C VAL A 432 -21.87 -24.83 -11.17
N PRO A 433 -23.22 -24.92 -11.01
CA PRO A 433 -23.97 -26.03 -11.58
C PRO A 433 -23.93 -26.04 -13.11
N ASN A 434 -23.87 -27.24 -13.70
CA ASN A 434 -23.61 -27.43 -15.14
C ASN A 434 -24.62 -26.70 -16.05
N GLU A 435 -25.90 -26.64 -15.65
CA GLU A 435 -26.96 -25.94 -16.39
C GLU A 435 -26.79 -24.41 -16.45
N PHE A 436 -25.92 -23.84 -15.60
CA PHE A 436 -25.60 -22.40 -15.58
C PHE A 436 -24.19 -22.10 -16.09
N LEU A 437 -23.49 -23.08 -16.67
CA LEU A 437 -22.17 -22.87 -17.26
C LEU A 437 -22.29 -22.35 -18.71
N PRO A 438 -21.58 -21.26 -19.05
CA PRO A 438 -21.39 -20.89 -20.45
C PRO A 438 -20.65 -22.00 -21.20
N SER A 439 -21.05 -22.25 -22.45
CA SER A 439 -20.46 -23.30 -23.28
C SER A 439 -18.97 -23.11 -23.59
N ASN A 440 -18.48 -21.86 -23.53
CA ASN A 440 -17.09 -21.48 -23.74
C ASN A 440 -16.32 -21.23 -22.43
N SER A 441 -16.85 -21.65 -21.28
CA SER A 441 -16.19 -21.46 -19.99
C SER A 441 -15.11 -22.51 -19.74
N GLU A 442 -13.96 -22.06 -19.22
CA GLU A 442 -12.81 -22.91 -18.93
C GLU A 442 -12.45 -22.87 -17.43
N GLU A 443 -11.79 -23.90 -16.94
CA GLU A 443 -11.27 -23.93 -15.58
C GLU A 443 -9.85 -23.37 -15.55
N SER A 444 -9.60 -22.41 -14.65
CA SER A 444 -8.29 -21.76 -14.55
C SER A 444 -7.32 -22.57 -13.68
N SER A 445 -6.05 -22.61 -14.07
CA SER A 445 -4.94 -23.10 -13.22
C SER A 445 -4.79 -22.30 -11.92
N HIS A 446 -5.31 -21.07 -11.88
CA HIS A 446 -5.39 -20.20 -10.71
C HIS A 446 -6.79 -20.17 -10.07
N GLY A 447 -7.69 -21.09 -10.41
CA GLY A 447 -9.11 -21.06 -10.02
C GLY A 447 -9.33 -20.95 -8.50
N VAL A 448 -8.50 -21.61 -7.70
CA VAL A 448 -8.55 -21.54 -6.23
C VAL A 448 -8.15 -20.16 -5.72
N ASP A 449 -7.08 -19.57 -6.26
CA ASP A 449 -6.62 -18.22 -5.90
C ASP A 449 -7.65 -17.16 -6.32
N LEU A 450 -8.25 -17.32 -7.49
CA LEU A 450 -9.27 -16.42 -8.04
C LEU A 450 -10.57 -16.47 -7.23
N LEU A 451 -11.04 -17.66 -6.84
CA LEU A 451 -12.19 -17.79 -5.96
C LEU A 451 -11.90 -17.20 -4.58
N TRP A 452 -10.71 -17.44 -4.03
CA TRP A 452 -10.28 -16.83 -2.77
C TRP A 452 -10.27 -15.29 -2.85
N ALA A 453 -9.77 -14.75 -3.97
CA ALA A 453 -9.74 -13.32 -4.26
C ALA A 453 -11.14 -12.72 -4.38
N LEU A 454 -12.08 -13.42 -5.00
CA LEU A 454 -13.50 -13.02 -5.11
C LEU A 454 -14.15 -12.78 -3.78
N LYS A 455 -13.72 -13.53 -2.76
CA LYS A 455 -14.28 -13.47 -1.42
C LYS A 455 -13.69 -12.31 -0.59
N GLY A 456 -13.61 -11.10 -1.16
CA GLY A 456 -13.23 -9.89 -0.41
C GLY A 456 -12.50 -8.79 -1.18
N SER A 457 -11.97 -9.08 -2.36
CA SER A 457 -11.17 -8.11 -3.14
C SER A 457 -12.00 -7.14 -4.00
N GLY A 458 -13.31 -7.37 -4.12
CA GLY A 458 -14.17 -6.62 -5.02
C GLY A 458 -13.89 -6.92 -6.49
N THR A 459 -13.85 -5.87 -7.30
CA THR A 459 -13.67 -5.96 -8.77
C THR A 459 -12.19 -5.91 -9.17
N ASN A 460 -11.27 -6.42 -8.35
CA ASN A 460 -9.84 -6.20 -8.57
C ASN A 460 -9.22 -7.06 -9.68
N PHE A 461 -9.77 -8.23 -10.02
CA PHE A 461 -9.05 -9.22 -10.84
C PHE A 461 -9.78 -9.70 -12.10
N TYR A 462 -11.05 -9.34 -12.27
CA TYR A 462 -11.89 -9.82 -13.37
C TYR A 462 -13.18 -9.01 -13.46
N ILE A 463 -13.85 -9.13 -14.60
CA ILE A 463 -15.25 -8.72 -14.72
C ILE A 463 -16.14 -9.87 -14.29
N VAL A 464 -16.86 -9.71 -13.18
CA VAL A 464 -17.79 -10.73 -12.69
C VAL A 464 -19.05 -10.73 -13.55
N VAL A 465 -19.45 -11.90 -14.03
CA VAL A 465 -20.71 -12.10 -14.77
C VAL A 465 -21.79 -12.59 -13.82
N SER A 466 -21.53 -13.68 -13.10
CA SER A 466 -22.47 -14.27 -12.14
C SER A 466 -21.74 -14.93 -10.98
N VAL A 467 -22.46 -15.11 -9.87
CA VAL A 467 -21.95 -15.69 -8.62
C VAL A 467 -22.96 -16.67 -8.06
N VAL A 468 -22.45 -17.73 -7.44
CA VAL A 468 -23.23 -18.79 -6.79
C VAL A 468 -23.12 -18.66 -5.28
N PHE A 469 -24.28 -18.52 -4.64
CA PHE A 469 -24.45 -18.41 -3.20
C PHE A 469 -24.98 -19.70 -2.59
N LYS A 470 -24.45 -20.02 -1.42
CA LYS A 470 -25.19 -20.82 -0.44
C LYS A 470 -26.38 -20.04 0.07
N THR A 471 -27.53 -20.70 0.17
CA THR A 471 -28.74 -20.14 0.75
C THR A 471 -28.96 -20.67 2.16
N VAL A 472 -29.71 -19.93 2.96
CA VAL A 472 -30.16 -20.33 4.30
C VAL A 472 -31.66 -20.09 4.44
N PRO A 473 -32.37 -20.76 5.36
CA PRO A 473 -33.79 -20.50 5.58
C PRO A 473 -34.06 -19.04 5.97
N HIS A 474 -35.10 -18.45 5.38
CA HIS A 474 -35.59 -17.14 5.76
C HIS A 474 -36.29 -17.20 7.13
N VAL A 475 -36.06 -16.19 7.97
CA VAL A 475 -36.74 -16.03 9.26
C VAL A 475 -37.21 -14.59 9.44
N ALA A 476 -38.36 -14.40 10.07
CA ALA A 476 -38.84 -13.09 10.49
C ALA A 476 -38.08 -12.60 11.74
N HIS A 477 -38.00 -11.28 11.90
CA HIS A 477 -37.27 -10.63 12.98
C HIS A 477 -38.14 -9.63 13.74
N ASP A 478 -37.90 -9.48 15.03
CA ASP A 478 -38.37 -8.36 15.83
C ASP A 478 -37.28 -7.30 15.90
N VAL A 479 -37.69 -6.04 15.69
CA VAL A 479 -36.82 -4.86 15.69
C VAL A 479 -37.22 -3.94 16.84
N ARG A 480 -36.24 -3.55 17.65
CA ARG A 480 -36.46 -2.68 18.81
C ARG A 480 -35.51 -1.50 18.77
N ASN A 481 -36.05 -0.30 18.99
CA ASN A 481 -35.29 0.94 18.93
C ASN A 481 -35.24 1.61 20.30
N TRP A 482 -34.09 2.18 20.64
CA TRP A 482 -33.84 3.04 21.79
C TRP A 482 -33.27 4.37 21.32
N ASP A 483 -33.65 5.44 22.00
CA ASP A 483 -33.11 6.76 21.76
C ASP A 483 -33.00 7.52 23.10
N SER A 484 -31.77 7.71 23.56
CA SER A 484 -31.47 8.34 24.85
C SER A 484 -30.57 9.56 24.68
N LEU A 485 -30.75 10.56 25.55
CA LEU A 485 -29.77 11.62 25.71
C LEU A 485 -28.42 11.04 26.17
N MET A 486 -27.32 11.61 25.69
CA MET A 486 -25.99 11.23 26.14
C MET A 486 -25.65 11.75 27.54
N GLY A 487 -26.15 12.94 27.89
CA GLY A 487 -25.85 13.59 29.16
C GLY A 487 -24.48 14.29 29.15
N ASN A 488 -23.91 14.48 30.34
CA ASN A 488 -22.55 15.03 30.47
C ASN A 488 -21.47 14.00 30.05
N ALA A 489 -20.20 14.42 30.02
CA ALA A 489 -19.09 13.56 29.59
C ALA A 489 -18.95 12.27 30.44
N ALA A 490 -19.17 12.34 31.75
CA ALA A 490 -19.07 11.17 32.64
C ALA A 490 -20.18 10.16 32.38
N GLU A 491 -21.42 10.64 32.19
CA GLU A 491 -22.57 9.80 31.81
C GLU A 491 -22.39 9.18 30.43
N ALA A 492 -21.94 9.96 29.45
CA ALA A 492 -21.65 9.47 28.11
C ALA A 492 -20.59 8.35 28.13
N HIS A 493 -19.51 8.56 28.90
CA HIS A 493 -18.50 7.52 29.09
C HIS A 493 -19.08 6.25 29.73
N HIS A 494 -19.86 6.40 30.79
CA HIS A 494 -20.48 5.28 31.49
C HIS A 494 -21.43 4.49 30.58
N LYS A 495 -22.28 5.18 29.83
CA LYS A 495 -23.23 4.58 28.88
C LYS A 495 -22.51 3.76 27.81
N LEU A 496 -21.45 4.29 27.20
CA LEU A 496 -20.71 3.56 26.17
C LEU A 496 -20.01 2.30 26.71
N VAL A 497 -19.47 2.36 27.93
CA VAL A 497 -18.86 1.18 28.58
C VAL A 497 -19.91 0.12 28.87
N LYS A 498 -21.02 0.50 29.51
CA LYS A 498 -22.09 -0.45 29.86
C LYS A 498 -22.79 -1.02 28.64
N LEU A 499 -22.95 -0.22 27.58
CA LEU A 499 -23.52 -0.68 26.33
C LEU A 499 -22.62 -1.71 25.64
N ASP A 500 -21.30 -1.50 25.61
CA ASP A 500 -20.35 -2.48 25.07
C ASP A 500 -20.39 -3.81 25.86
N GLU A 501 -20.48 -3.75 27.20
CA GLU A 501 -20.65 -4.93 28.07
C GLU A 501 -21.94 -5.68 27.75
N ALA A 502 -23.07 -4.97 27.59
CA ALA A 502 -24.36 -5.57 27.26
C ALA A 502 -24.36 -6.21 25.87
N ILE A 503 -23.84 -5.50 24.86
CA ILE A 503 -23.71 -6.00 23.49
C ILE A 503 -22.81 -7.22 23.43
N GLY A 504 -21.72 -7.25 24.20
CA GLY A 504 -20.80 -8.38 24.28
C GLY A 504 -21.43 -9.68 24.81
N LYS A 505 -22.59 -9.59 25.49
CA LYS A 505 -23.35 -10.74 26.01
C LYS A 505 -24.47 -11.21 25.08
N LEU A 506 -24.73 -10.49 23.98
CA LEU A 506 -25.78 -10.86 23.04
C LEU A 506 -25.47 -12.19 22.35
N GLU A 507 -26.50 -13.03 22.23
CA GLU A 507 -26.42 -14.29 21.49
C GLU A 507 -26.00 -14.06 20.03
N ARG A 508 -25.40 -15.10 19.42
CA ARG A 508 -24.94 -15.05 18.02
C ARG A 508 -26.06 -14.70 17.04
N ILE A 509 -27.29 -15.12 17.31
CA ILE A 509 -28.44 -14.94 16.41
C ILE A 509 -29.01 -13.51 16.42
N LYS A 510 -28.52 -12.63 17.30
CA LYS A 510 -28.97 -11.25 17.48
C LYS A 510 -27.87 -10.28 17.02
N ALA A 511 -28.26 -9.13 16.50
CA ALA A 511 -27.36 -8.05 16.10
C ALA A 511 -27.86 -6.71 16.64
N ALA A 512 -26.96 -5.77 16.88
CA ALA A 512 -27.30 -4.49 17.50
C ALA A 512 -26.54 -3.31 16.86
N ASP A 513 -27.24 -2.37 16.25
CA ASP A 513 -26.60 -1.20 15.66
C ASP A 513 -26.68 -0.03 16.63
N VAL A 514 -25.54 0.63 16.88
CA VAL A 514 -25.44 1.77 17.81
C VAL A 514 -25.16 3.04 17.02
N TYR A 515 -25.81 4.13 17.41
CA TYR A 515 -25.72 5.42 16.74
C TYR A 515 -25.34 6.54 17.71
N LEU A 516 -24.32 7.30 17.33
CA LEU A 516 -23.95 8.57 17.98
C LEU A 516 -24.33 9.70 17.03
N PHE A 517 -25.29 10.52 17.44
CA PHE A 517 -25.86 11.53 16.56
C PHE A 517 -26.39 12.74 17.33
N SER A 518 -26.97 13.68 16.60
CA SER A 518 -27.62 14.85 17.17
C SER A 518 -29.06 14.97 16.75
N ASN A 519 -29.88 15.43 17.69
CA ASN A 519 -31.24 15.89 17.40
C ASN A 519 -31.48 17.19 18.18
N ASN A 520 -31.99 18.22 17.50
CA ASN A 520 -32.26 19.54 18.08
C ASN A 520 -31.07 20.12 18.89
N GLY A 521 -29.84 19.93 18.38
CA GLY A 521 -28.61 20.44 19.01
C GLY A 521 -28.09 19.59 20.18
N GLN A 522 -28.82 18.57 20.62
CA GLN A 522 -28.43 17.70 21.72
C GLN A 522 -27.77 16.40 21.23
N SER A 523 -26.68 15.99 21.87
CA SER A 523 -26.00 14.72 21.60
C SER A 523 -26.80 13.52 22.13
N ARG A 524 -26.99 12.52 21.28
CA ARG A 524 -27.85 11.35 21.54
C ARG A 524 -27.13 10.04 21.27
N LEU A 525 -27.55 9.01 22.00
CA LEU A 525 -27.13 7.63 21.88
C LEU A 525 -28.36 6.79 21.56
N GLY A 526 -28.40 6.21 20.38
CA GLY A 526 -29.48 5.32 19.97
C GLY A 526 -28.98 3.92 19.67
N MET A 527 -29.89 2.95 19.73
CA MET A 527 -29.60 1.55 19.46
C MET A 527 -30.78 0.89 18.75
N THR A 528 -30.50 0.06 17.75
CA THR A 528 -31.46 -0.84 17.13
C THR A 528 -31.04 -2.29 17.39
N LEU A 529 -31.92 -3.08 18.00
CA LEU A 529 -31.71 -4.52 18.22
C LEU A 529 -32.54 -5.32 17.21
N TYR A 530 -31.88 -6.26 16.54
CA TYR A 530 -32.47 -7.24 15.61
C TYR A 530 -32.45 -8.62 16.24
N SER A 531 -33.62 -9.27 16.38
CA SER A 531 -33.76 -10.61 16.96
C SER A 531 -34.71 -11.48 16.13
N PRO A 532 -34.44 -12.77 15.91
CA PRO A 532 -35.41 -13.64 15.23
C PRO A 532 -36.71 -13.75 16.02
N SER A 533 -37.88 -13.57 15.40
CA SER A 533 -39.18 -13.57 16.09
C SER A 533 -39.49 -14.92 16.76
N ALA A 534 -39.02 -16.02 16.16
CA ALA A 534 -39.22 -17.38 16.69
C ALA A 534 -38.35 -17.72 17.91
N ALA A 535 -37.36 -16.88 18.28
CA ALA A 535 -36.46 -17.17 19.40
C ALA A 535 -37.11 -16.97 20.78
N GLY A 536 -38.26 -16.30 20.84
CA GLY A 536 -38.86 -15.85 22.11
C GLY A 536 -38.01 -14.77 22.81
N GLU A 537 -38.60 -14.05 23.76
CA GLU A 537 -37.85 -13.12 24.61
C GLU A 537 -37.33 -13.87 25.85
N ARG A 538 -36.01 -13.96 26.03
CA ARG A 538 -35.44 -14.42 27.29
C ARG A 538 -35.55 -13.30 28.32
N MET A 539 -36.05 -13.62 29.53
CA MET A 539 -36.02 -12.66 30.66
C MET A 539 -34.57 -12.19 30.91
N GLY A 540 -34.36 -10.87 31.06
CA GLY A 540 -33.07 -10.28 31.44
C GLY A 540 -32.28 -9.53 30.37
N GLU A 541 -32.55 -9.72 29.08
CA GLU A 541 -31.71 -9.15 28.00
C GLU A 541 -32.02 -7.68 27.70
N THR A 542 -33.30 -7.34 27.59
CA THR A 542 -33.78 -5.96 27.55
C THR A 542 -33.59 -5.27 28.90
N GLU A 543 -33.68 -6.03 30.00
CA GLU A 543 -33.39 -5.54 31.35
C GLU A 543 -31.93 -5.10 31.53
N GLY A 544 -30.98 -5.65 30.76
CA GLY A 544 -29.58 -5.21 30.77
C GLY A 544 -29.35 -3.87 30.06
N VAL A 545 -30.21 -3.50 29.10
CA VAL A 545 -30.11 -2.25 28.31
C VAL A 545 -30.96 -1.13 28.92
N ILE A 546 -32.08 -1.46 29.59
CA ILE A 546 -32.99 -0.50 30.21
C ILE A 546 -32.30 0.45 31.21
N PRO A 547 -31.41 -0.02 32.12
CA PRO A 547 -30.66 0.86 33.02
C PRO A 547 -29.70 1.83 32.30
N ILE A 548 -29.38 1.56 31.02
CA ILE A 548 -28.41 2.32 30.23
C ILE A 548 -29.11 3.35 29.34
N LEU A 549 -30.13 2.91 28.59
CA LEU A 549 -30.82 3.69 27.56
C LEU A 549 -32.28 4.01 27.90
N GLY A 550 -32.80 3.52 29.03
CA GLY A 550 -34.22 3.60 29.38
C GLY A 550 -35.07 2.57 28.64
N HIS A 551 -36.40 2.75 28.70
CA HIS A 551 -37.34 1.92 27.95
C HIS A 551 -37.21 2.15 26.44
N HIS A 552 -37.45 1.09 25.67
CA HIS A 552 -37.45 1.17 24.21
C HIS A 552 -38.51 2.16 23.72
N THR A 553 -38.20 2.88 22.66
CA THR A 553 -39.11 3.87 22.06
C THR A 553 -40.05 3.22 21.04
N GLN A 554 -39.65 2.11 20.43
CA GLN A 554 -40.46 1.40 19.43
C GLN A 554 -40.14 -0.10 19.39
N VAL A 555 -41.18 -0.92 19.19
CA VAL A 555 -41.09 -2.35 18.87
C VAL A 555 -41.85 -2.63 17.58
N ILE A 556 -41.22 -3.35 16.65
CA ILE A 556 -41.81 -3.75 15.37
C ILE A 556 -41.61 -5.26 15.27
N LYS A 557 -42.71 -6.01 15.17
CA LYS A 557 -42.67 -7.48 15.12
C LYS A 557 -42.75 -7.98 13.69
N GLU A 558 -42.26 -9.20 13.49
CA GLU A 558 -42.39 -9.96 12.23
C GLU A 558 -41.91 -9.19 10.99
N VAL A 559 -40.72 -8.61 11.10
CA VAL A 559 -40.01 -7.90 10.06
C VAL A 559 -39.24 -8.89 9.18
N ASP A 560 -39.58 -8.92 7.89
CA ASP A 560 -38.88 -9.73 6.90
C ASP A 560 -37.52 -9.12 6.49
N GLY A 561 -36.73 -9.89 5.73
CA GLY A 561 -35.40 -9.49 5.29
C GLY A 561 -35.33 -8.20 4.46
N MET A 562 -36.41 -7.83 3.76
CA MET A 562 -36.49 -6.59 2.98
C MET A 562 -36.74 -5.38 3.87
N ARG A 563 -37.62 -5.53 4.85
CA ARG A 563 -38.07 -4.46 5.74
C ARG A 563 -37.08 -4.15 6.86
N LEU A 564 -36.14 -5.04 7.16
CA LEU A 564 -35.09 -4.82 8.18
C LEU A 564 -34.42 -3.44 8.04
N PHE A 565 -34.03 -3.06 6.82
CA PHE A 565 -33.40 -1.77 6.55
C PHE A 565 -34.34 -0.58 6.78
N GLU A 566 -35.62 -0.71 6.42
CA GLU A 566 -36.61 0.36 6.57
C GLU A 566 -37.02 0.57 8.04
N THR A 567 -36.89 -0.49 8.85
CA THR A 567 -37.21 -0.46 10.28
C THR A 567 -36.05 0.02 11.17
N ASP A 568 -34.85 0.06 10.62
CA ASP A 568 -33.66 0.58 11.29
C ASP A 568 -33.84 2.04 11.72
N MET A 569 -33.29 2.39 12.90
CA MET A 569 -33.47 3.71 13.48
C MET A 569 -32.99 4.84 12.56
N TYR A 570 -31.91 4.62 11.79
CA TYR A 570 -31.42 5.67 10.91
C TYR A 570 -32.45 6.01 9.81
N MET A 571 -33.16 5.02 9.27
CA MET A 571 -34.20 5.26 8.26
C MET A 571 -35.49 5.82 8.88
N LYS A 572 -35.88 5.34 10.07
CA LYS A 572 -37.18 5.66 10.68
C LYS A 572 -37.18 6.92 11.55
N LEU A 573 -36.11 7.16 12.29
CA LEU A 573 -36.08 8.18 13.36
C LEU A 573 -35.05 9.29 13.11
N MET A 574 -33.90 8.99 12.49
CA MET A 574 -32.85 10.00 12.27
C MET A 574 -33.07 10.80 10.99
N HIS A 575 -33.73 11.95 11.11
CA HIS A 575 -33.95 12.91 10.01
C HIS A 575 -34.69 12.32 8.79
N GLY A 576 -35.44 11.23 8.96
CA GLY A 576 -36.13 10.49 7.89
C GLY A 576 -35.20 9.69 6.96
N GLY A 577 -33.97 9.40 7.42
CA GLY A 577 -32.90 8.85 6.60
C GLY A 577 -32.47 9.79 5.47
N HIS A 578 -31.62 9.30 4.56
CA HIS A 578 -31.27 10.06 3.34
C HIS A 578 -32.32 9.89 2.22
N GLY A 579 -33.58 9.65 2.60
CA GLY A 579 -34.70 9.58 1.66
C GLY A 579 -35.02 10.96 1.07
N GLY A 580 -35.51 11.00 -0.17
CA GLY A 580 -36.14 12.21 -0.72
C GLY A 580 -35.22 13.25 -1.37
N ASN A 581 -34.00 12.90 -1.80
CA ASN A 581 -33.09 13.79 -2.56
C ASN A 581 -32.63 15.09 -1.85
N LYS A 582 -32.94 15.29 -0.57
CA LYS A 582 -32.61 16.50 0.18
C LYS A 582 -31.17 16.55 0.72
N PHE A 583 -30.58 15.38 0.99
CA PHE A 583 -29.28 15.25 1.62
C PHE A 583 -28.25 14.55 0.72
N SER A 584 -26.99 14.87 0.96
CA SER A 584 -25.82 14.17 0.43
C SER A 584 -24.96 13.68 1.58
N ALA A 585 -24.19 12.61 1.34
CA ALA A 585 -23.29 12.07 2.35
C ALA A 585 -22.02 11.51 1.77
N PHE A 586 -20.99 11.57 2.60
CA PHE A 586 -19.69 10.97 2.41
C PHE A 586 -19.36 10.15 3.65
N LYS A 587 -18.80 8.96 3.48
CA LYS A 587 -18.59 8.05 4.61
C LYS A 587 -17.37 7.17 4.44
N ARG A 588 -16.76 6.80 5.57
CA ARG A 588 -15.67 5.82 5.65
C ARG A 588 -15.90 4.92 6.85
N CYS A 589 -15.43 3.69 6.73
CA CYS A 589 -15.64 2.68 7.76
C CYS A 589 -14.32 2.08 8.26
N VAL A 590 -14.16 2.07 9.58
CA VAL A 590 -13.04 1.45 10.31
C VAL A 590 -13.56 0.36 11.24
N PHE A 591 -12.76 -0.68 11.46
CA PHE A 591 -13.16 -1.81 12.30
C PHE A 591 -12.68 -1.63 13.74
N LEU A 592 -13.58 -1.65 14.71
CA LEU A 592 -13.29 -1.45 16.14
C LEU A 592 -13.60 -2.73 16.93
N LYS A 593 -12.70 -3.12 17.84
CA LYS A 593 -12.91 -4.28 18.72
C LYS A 593 -13.86 -3.98 19.88
N SER A 594 -13.77 -2.77 20.42
CA SER A 594 -14.54 -2.36 21.59
C SER A 594 -14.68 -0.85 21.63
N ILE A 595 -15.86 -0.37 22.01
CA ILE A 595 -16.13 1.04 22.30
C ILE A 595 -15.95 1.40 23.78
N SER A 596 -15.64 0.41 24.63
CA SER A 596 -15.23 0.61 26.03
C SER A 596 -13.71 0.86 26.17
N ASP A 597 -12.92 0.67 25.11
CA ASP A 597 -11.54 1.16 25.07
C ASP A 597 -11.50 2.68 25.27
N LYS A 598 -10.60 3.15 26.14
CA LYS A 598 -10.54 4.58 26.53
C LYS A 598 -10.16 5.48 25.34
N ALA A 599 -9.20 5.07 24.51
CA ALA A 599 -8.76 5.88 23.39
C ALA A 599 -9.85 5.94 22.31
N VAL A 600 -10.43 4.81 21.94
CA VAL A 600 -11.55 4.74 20.98
C VAL A 600 -12.72 5.59 21.45
N ARG A 601 -13.14 5.42 22.71
CA ARG A 601 -14.27 6.16 23.28
C ARG A 601 -14.04 7.67 23.25
N ASN A 602 -12.84 8.12 23.60
CA ASN A 602 -12.51 9.54 23.58
C ASN A 602 -12.60 10.12 22.16
N GLU A 603 -12.11 9.40 21.16
CA GLU A 603 -12.19 9.83 19.76
C GLU A 603 -13.64 9.84 19.23
N LEU A 604 -14.47 8.86 19.61
CA LEU A 604 -15.89 8.82 19.23
C LEU A 604 -16.66 10.02 19.82
N LEU A 605 -16.41 10.36 21.07
CA LEU A 605 -17.04 11.52 21.72
C LEU A 605 -16.54 12.84 21.13
N ALA A 606 -15.23 12.98 20.91
CA ALA A 606 -14.65 14.16 20.28
C ALA A 606 -15.18 14.36 18.85
N ALA A 607 -15.38 13.28 18.10
CA ALA A 607 -15.99 13.33 16.77
C ALA A 607 -17.43 13.85 16.82
N LEU A 608 -18.22 13.47 17.83
CA LEU A 608 -19.58 13.96 18.02
C LEU A 608 -19.65 15.46 18.33
N ASP A 609 -18.65 15.98 19.07
CA ASP A 609 -18.54 17.40 19.44
C ASP A 609 -18.02 18.27 18.29
N THR A 610 -17.13 17.73 17.46
CA THR A 610 -16.48 18.46 16.35
C THR A 610 -17.21 18.32 15.01
N ARG A 611 -18.39 17.69 15.00
CA ARG A 611 -19.17 17.46 13.79
C ARG A 611 -19.51 18.79 13.09
N PRO A 612 -19.35 18.89 11.76
CA PRO A 612 -19.56 20.15 11.04
C PRO A 612 -21.03 20.45 10.75
N SER A 613 -21.89 19.44 10.82
CA SER A 613 -23.33 19.54 10.54
C SER A 613 -24.12 18.73 11.57
N PRO A 614 -25.35 19.14 11.93
CA PRO A 614 -26.21 18.40 12.86
C PRO A 614 -26.68 17.05 12.30
N TYR A 615 -26.53 16.84 10.98
CA TYR A 615 -26.92 15.60 10.32
C TYR A 615 -25.79 14.54 10.32
N CYS A 616 -24.56 14.93 10.66
CA CYS A 616 -23.44 14.00 10.75
C CYS A 616 -23.62 13.04 11.93
N TYR A 617 -23.24 11.77 11.74
CA TYR A 617 -23.39 10.73 12.75
C TYR A 617 -22.29 9.66 12.64
N ILE A 618 -22.16 8.88 13.71
CA ILE A 618 -21.35 7.67 13.75
C ILE A 618 -22.28 6.47 13.94
N HIS A 619 -22.15 5.48 13.08
CA HIS A 619 -22.93 4.24 13.09
C HIS A 619 -22.01 3.05 13.34
N LEU A 620 -22.21 2.38 14.47
CA LEU A 620 -21.45 1.23 14.92
C LEU A 620 -22.29 -0.02 14.63
N VAL A 621 -22.03 -0.67 13.50
CA VAL A 621 -22.71 -1.90 13.10
C VAL A 621 -22.13 -3.08 13.88
N HIS A 622 -22.90 -3.70 14.78
CA HIS A 622 -22.49 -4.93 15.47
C HIS A 622 -22.70 -6.13 14.54
N ALA A 623 -21.84 -6.23 13.54
CA ALA A 623 -21.77 -7.36 12.62
C ALA A 623 -20.61 -8.32 12.93
N GLY A 624 -19.66 -7.87 13.75
CA GLY A 624 -18.45 -8.61 14.09
C GLY A 624 -18.66 -9.64 15.20
N GLY A 625 -17.65 -10.48 15.43
CA GLY A 625 -17.82 -11.70 16.21
C GLY A 625 -18.72 -12.71 15.50
N GLY A 626 -19.31 -13.63 16.27
CA GLY A 626 -20.24 -14.62 15.70
C GLY A 626 -19.59 -15.39 14.55
N ALA A 627 -20.36 -15.69 13.51
CA ALA A 627 -19.90 -16.47 12.36
C ALA A 627 -18.84 -15.76 11.51
N VAL A 628 -18.71 -14.42 11.61
CA VAL A 628 -17.65 -13.68 10.91
C VAL A 628 -16.26 -14.08 11.43
N SER A 629 -16.15 -14.36 12.73
CA SER A 629 -14.90 -14.75 13.40
C SER A 629 -14.62 -16.25 13.37
N ASP A 630 -15.57 -17.10 12.97
CA ASP A 630 -15.34 -18.54 12.78
C ASP A 630 -14.47 -18.82 11.55
N VAL A 631 -14.52 -17.94 10.56
CA VAL A 631 -13.75 -18.06 9.32
C VAL A 631 -12.33 -17.61 9.58
N GLU A 632 -11.36 -18.48 9.30
CA GLU A 632 -9.94 -18.17 9.45
C GLU A 632 -9.55 -16.92 8.64
N VAL A 633 -8.64 -16.12 9.21
CA VAL A 633 -8.17 -14.86 8.60
C VAL A 633 -7.65 -15.07 7.18
N GLY A 634 -6.96 -16.18 6.90
CA GLY A 634 -6.41 -16.50 5.59
C GLY A 634 -7.39 -17.15 4.60
N ALA A 635 -8.61 -17.51 5.02
CA ALA A 635 -9.55 -18.30 4.21
C ALA A 635 -10.19 -17.52 3.04
N THR A 636 -10.21 -16.19 3.11
CA THR A 636 -10.72 -15.33 2.03
C THR A 636 -9.87 -14.06 1.87
N ALA A 637 -10.04 -13.32 0.77
CA ALA A 637 -9.37 -12.02 0.60
C ALA A 637 -9.76 -10.98 1.67
N PHE A 638 -10.92 -11.14 2.31
CA PHE A 638 -11.33 -10.31 3.44
C PHE A 638 -10.56 -10.71 4.72
N GLY A 639 -9.40 -10.08 4.95
CA GLY A 639 -8.49 -10.44 6.03
C GLY A 639 -8.73 -9.75 7.39
N CYS A 640 -9.62 -8.77 7.47
CA CYS A 640 -9.91 -8.06 8.73
C CYS A 640 -11.11 -8.71 9.43
N ARG A 641 -10.92 -9.74 10.26
CA ARG A 641 -12.04 -10.47 10.91
C ARG A 641 -12.15 -10.32 12.43
N ASP A 642 -11.13 -9.76 13.07
CA ASP A 642 -11.08 -9.56 14.52
C ASP A 642 -11.60 -8.17 14.91
N TRP A 643 -12.91 -8.00 14.92
CA TRP A 643 -13.60 -6.77 15.32
C TRP A 643 -15.02 -7.06 15.82
N ARG A 644 -15.59 -6.13 16.58
CA ARG A 644 -16.99 -6.18 17.05
C ARG A 644 -17.88 -5.24 16.25
N PHE A 645 -17.38 -4.02 16.00
CA PHE A 645 -18.12 -2.98 15.30
C PHE A 645 -17.45 -2.59 13.98
N ALA A 646 -18.23 -2.57 12.90
CA ALA A 646 -17.89 -1.78 11.72
C ALA A 646 -18.36 -0.34 11.99
N CYS A 647 -17.42 0.54 12.30
CA CYS A 647 -17.68 1.94 12.64
C CYS A 647 -17.73 2.76 11.36
N ASN A 648 -18.92 3.13 10.94
CA ASN A 648 -19.20 3.97 9.77
C ASN A 648 -19.32 5.43 10.22
N ILE A 649 -18.37 6.26 9.79
CA ILE A 649 -18.33 7.70 10.05
C ILE A 649 -19.00 8.39 8.86
N ALA A 650 -20.15 9.02 9.08
CA ALA A 650 -20.97 9.61 8.03
C ALA A 650 -21.04 11.13 8.15
N GLY A 651 -20.38 11.82 7.22
CA GLY A 651 -20.55 13.26 7.00
C GLY A 651 -21.78 13.50 6.14
N VAL A 652 -22.72 14.32 6.61
CA VAL A 652 -24.02 14.53 5.97
C VAL A 652 -24.35 16.02 5.92
N TRP A 653 -24.75 16.49 4.73
CA TRP A 653 -25.11 17.88 4.50
C TRP A 653 -26.35 17.98 3.61
N GLN A 654 -27.02 19.14 3.64
CA GLN A 654 -28.13 19.42 2.76
C GLN A 654 -27.61 19.73 1.35
N ARG A 655 -28.33 19.27 0.32
CA ARG A 655 -27.93 19.51 -1.08
C ARG A 655 -28.05 20.97 -1.52
N ALA A 656 -28.84 21.78 -0.83
CA ALA A 656 -28.95 23.21 -1.12
C ALA A 656 -27.65 23.97 -0.82
N ASP A 657 -26.83 23.47 0.12
CA ASP A 657 -25.64 24.14 0.67
C ASP A 657 -24.33 23.61 0.02
N ALA A 658 -24.43 23.14 -1.24
CA ALA A 658 -23.74 21.95 -1.75
C ALA A 658 -22.21 21.90 -1.67
N ASP A 659 -21.49 23.02 -1.76
CA ASP A 659 -20.04 22.96 -2.01
C ASP A 659 -19.20 23.18 -0.74
N ALA A 660 -19.52 24.19 0.09
CA ALA A 660 -18.73 24.50 1.29
C ALA A 660 -18.88 23.45 2.41
N ASP A 661 -20.10 22.93 2.58
CA ASP A 661 -20.42 21.94 3.61
C ASP A 661 -19.98 20.53 3.22
N ALA A 662 -19.98 20.19 1.92
CA ALA A 662 -19.49 18.91 1.41
C ALA A 662 -18.02 18.69 1.75
N ASP A 663 -17.15 19.66 1.44
CA ASP A 663 -15.72 19.55 1.72
C ASP A 663 -15.44 19.52 3.22
N THR A 664 -16.18 20.28 4.02
CA THR A 664 -16.00 20.31 5.48
C THR A 664 -16.44 18.99 6.12
N CYS A 665 -17.57 18.42 5.70
CA CYS A 665 -17.99 17.08 6.10
C CYS A 665 -16.99 16.00 5.66
N THR A 666 -16.49 16.09 4.42
CA THR A 666 -15.51 15.14 3.88
C THR A 666 -14.20 15.17 4.67
N ARG A 667 -13.67 16.36 4.95
CA ARG A 667 -12.47 16.53 5.79
C ARG A 667 -12.68 15.95 7.19
N TRP A 668 -13.83 16.24 7.82
CA TRP A 668 -14.16 15.68 9.14
C TRP A 668 -14.20 14.14 9.13
N VAL A 669 -14.78 13.51 8.10
CA VAL A 669 -14.79 12.04 7.97
C VAL A 669 -13.37 11.48 7.90
N TYR A 670 -12.48 12.09 7.10
CA TYR A 670 -11.08 11.66 7.02
C TYR A 670 -10.33 11.86 8.34
N ASP A 671 -10.49 13.01 8.98
CA ASP A 671 -9.83 13.32 10.26
C ASP A 671 -10.21 12.30 11.34
N VAL A 672 -11.49 12.01 11.50
CA VAL A 672 -11.99 11.01 12.47
C VAL A 672 -11.52 9.61 12.08
N SER A 673 -11.61 9.25 10.80
CA SER A 673 -11.18 7.93 10.30
C SER A 673 -9.69 7.69 10.53
N HIS A 674 -8.83 8.67 10.28
CA HIS A 674 -7.38 8.56 10.49
C HIS A 674 -6.99 8.48 11.97
N LYS A 675 -7.74 9.12 12.88
CA LYS A 675 -7.53 8.99 14.33
C LYS A 675 -7.97 7.62 14.86
N LEU A 676 -9.07 7.07 14.35
CA LEU A 676 -9.58 5.76 14.75
C LEU A 676 -8.83 4.59 14.11
N LEU A 677 -8.31 4.75 12.89
CA LEU A 677 -7.60 3.69 12.15
C LEU A 677 -6.49 2.98 12.94
N PRO A 678 -5.56 3.67 13.64
CA PRO A 678 -4.52 3.01 14.44
C PRO A 678 -5.05 2.32 15.70
N LEU A 679 -6.26 2.67 16.15
CA LEU A 679 -6.95 2.05 17.29
C LEU A 679 -7.82 0.86 16.86
N GLY A 680 -8.06 0.74 15.56
CA GLY A 680 -8.89 -0.29 14.95
C GLY A 680 -8.10 -1.48 14.40
N SER A 681 -8.83 -2.45 13.84
CA SER A 681 -8.28 -3.69 13.25
C SER A 681 -8.19 -3.65 11.72
N GLY A 682 -8.66 -2.56 11.11
CA GLY A 682 -8.63 -2.36 9.66
C GLY A 682 -9.64 -1.31 9.20
N ALA A 683 -9.82 -1.22 7.88
CA ALA A 683 -10.83 -0.39 7.24
C ALA A 683 -11.67 -1.22 6.26
N TYR A 684 -12.90 -0.80 5.99
CA TYR A 684 -13.76 -1.54 5.08
C TYR A 684 -13.56 -1.11 3.63
N GLY A 685 -13.03 -2.00 2.79
CA GLY A 685 -12.70 -1.72 1.39
C GLY A 685 -13.88 -1.27 0.52
N ALA A 686 -15.12 -1.62 0.88
CA ALA A 686 -16.31 -1.25 0.11
C ALA A 686 -16.72 0.23 0.25
N ASP A 687 -16.27 0.91 1.30
CA ASP A 687 -16.54 2.33 1.54
C ASP A 687 -15.41 3.24 1.02
N LEU A 688 -14.37 2.67 0.41
CA LEU A 688 -13.26 3.44 -0.16
C LEU A 688 -13.59 3.92 -1.58
N GLY A 689 -12.88 4.96 -2.00
CA GLY A 689 -12.90 5.51 -3.34
C GLY A 689 -11.48 5.72 -3.88
N PRO A 690 -11.35 6.31 -5.08
CA PRO A 690 -10.05 6.58 -5.72
C PRO A 690 -9.36 7.83 -5.14
N ASP A 691 -9.93 8.43 -4.09
CA ASP A 691 -9.36 9.63 -3.48
C ASP A 691 -8.01 9.27 -2.86
N PRO A 692 -6.92 10.03 -3.12
CA PRO A 692 -5.61 9.74 -2.56
C PRO A 692 -5.60 9.64 -1.03
N ARG A 693 -6.50 10.33 -0.34
CA ARG A 693 -6.63 10.28 1.13
C ARG A 693 -7.07 8.89 1.63
N ASP A 694 -7.71 8.09 0.77
CA ASP A 694 -8.03 6.70 1.08
C ASP A 694 -6.81 5.78 1.12
N ALA A 695 -5.62 6.21 0.66
CA ALA A 695 -4.44 5.34 0.58
C ALA A 695 -4.09 4.69 1.93
N ALA A 696 -4.17 5.43 3.04
CA ALA A 696 -3.89 4.89 4.37
C ALA A 696 -4.96 3.87 4.83
N LEU A 697 -6.22 4.09 4.49
CA LEU A 697 -7.33 3.18 4.77
C LEU A 697 -7.23 1.92 3.90
N ALA A 698 -6.98 2.07 2.60
CA ALA A 698 -6.78 0.99 1.63
C ALA A 698 -5.62 0.07 2.04
N ALA A 699 -4.52 0.64 2.54
CA ALA A 699 -3.39 -0.13 3.08
C ALA A 699 -3.78 -1.07 4.24
N ARG A 700 -4.88 -0.78 4.93
CA ARG A 700 -5.42 -1.54 6.07
C ARG A 700 -6.68 -2.33 5.72
N ALA A 701 -7.12 -2.34 4.46
CA ALA A 701 -8.42 -2.91 4.07
C ALA A 701 -8.45 -4.43 3.99
N PHE A 702 -7.29 -5.06 3.73
CA PHE A 702 -7.18 -6.52 3.52
C PHE A 702 -6.44 -7.24 4.64
N GLY A 703 -6.04 -6.53 5.71
CA GLY A 703 -5.23 -7.08 6.78
C GLY A 703 -3.96 -7.78 6.26
N PRO A 704 -3.59 -8.96 6.80
CA PRO A 704 -2.40 -9.70 6.37
C PRO A 704 -2.50 -10.22 4.92
N ASN A 705 -3.70 -10.29 4.34
CA ASN A 705 -3.92 -10.88 3.02
C ASN A 705 -3.55 -9.95 1.86
N ARG A 706 -3.29 -8.66 2.15
CA ARG A 706 -2.91 -7.66 1.14
C ARG A 706 -1.76 -8.11 0.26
N GLU A 707 -0.72 -8.70 0.84
CA GLU A 707 0.47 -9.09 0.07
C GLU A 707 0.18 -10.16 -0.99
N ARG A 708 -0.67 -11.13 -0.66
CA ARG A 708 -1.12 -12.15 -1.63
C ARG A 708 -1.90 -11.50 -2.76
N LEU A 709 -2.80 -10.57 -2.45
CA LEU A 709 -3.57 -9.82 -3.44
C LEU A 709 -2.68 -8.98 -4.38
N VAL A 710 -1.63 -8.34 -3.86
CA VAL A 710 -0.67 -7.58 -4.68
C VAL A 710 0.07 -8.50 -5.66
N ARG A 711 0.54 -9.66 -5.21
CA ARG A 711 1.19 -10.65 -6.09
C ARG A 711 0.24 -11.14 -7.18
N LEU A 712 -0.99 -11.47 -6.80
CA LEU A 712 -2.04 -11.88 -7.73
C LEU A 712 -2.36 -10.78 -8.74
N LYS A 713 -2.40 -9.50 -8.32
CA LYS A 713 -2.74 -8.37 -9.21
C LYS A 713 -1.73 -8.22 -10.34
N ARG A 714 -0.44 -8.42 -10.04
CA ARG A 714 0.64 -8.38 -11.05
C ARG A 714 0.53 -9.49 -12.10
N VAL A 715 0.01 -10.66 -11.72
CA VAL A 715 -0.12 -11.82 -12.61
C VAL A 715 -1.44 -11.80 -13.38
N LEU A 716 -2.53 -11.43 -12.71
CA LEU A 716 -3.90 -11.57 -13.22
C LEU A 716 -4.44 -10.29 -13.87
N ASP A 717 -3.77 -9.15 -13.68
CA ASP A 717 -4.05 -7.91 -14.39
C ASP A 717 -2.74 -7.23 -14.82
N PRO A 718 -1.91 -7.89 -15.64
CA PRO A 718 -0.57 -7.41 -15.99
C PRO A 718 -0.63 -6.09 -16.80
N HIS A 719 -1.74 -5.82 -17.47
CA HIS A 719 -1.97 -4.61 -18.26
C HIS A 719 -2.71 -3.51 -17.50
N SER A 720 -3.01 -3.72 -16.22
CA SER A 720 -3.75 -2.76 -15.38
C SER A 720 -5.10 -2.34 -16.00
N VAL A 721 -5.85 -3.30 -16.51
CA VAL A 721 -7.21 -3.14 -17.08
C VAL A 721 -8.18 -2.64 -16.02
N LEU A 722 -8.03 -3.01 -14.74
CA LEU A 722 -8.84 -2.46 -13.64
C LEU A 722 -7.96 -1.71 -12.63
N PRO A 723 -7.41 -0.52 -12.99
CA PRO A 723 -6.45 0.19 -12.16
C PRO A 723 -7.12 0.99 -11.03
N PHE A 724 -8.44 1.25 -11.15
CA PHE A 724 -9.20 2.11 -10.25
C PHE A 724 -10.01 1.34 -9.21
N ALA A 725 -9.88 0.01 -9.14
CA ALA A 725 -10.44 -0.77 -8.04
C ALA A 725 -9.75 -0.41 -6.69
N CYS A 726 -10.18 -1.03 -5.59
CA CYS A 726 -9.57 -0.77 -4.28
C CYS A 726 -8.03 -0.93 -4.36
N PRO A 727 -7.24 0.10 -3.99
CA PRO A 727 -5.82 0.15 -4.32
C PRO A 727 -5.00 -1.01 -3.74
N LEU A 728 -4.55 -1.91 -4.61
CA LEU A 728 -3.57 -2.96 -4.29
C LEU A 728 -2.15 -2.52 -4.69
N MET A 729 -2.02 -1.86 -5.85
CA MET A 729 -0.75 -1.44 -6.41
C MET A 729 -0.27 -0.16 -5.74
N GLY A 730 0.65 -0.31 -4.79
CA GLY A 730 1.62 0.71 -4.40
C GLY A 730 3.01 0.07 -4.47
N PRO A 731 4.10 0.80 -4.16
CA PRO A 731 5.33 0.13 -3.78
C PRO A 731 4.97 -0.97 -2.78
N LEU A 732 5.59 -2.14 -2.87
CA LEU A 732 5.62 -3.04 -1.72
C LEU A 732 6.39 -2.27 -0.65
N SER A 733 5.73 -1.34 0.04
CA SER A 733 6.22 -0.73 1.25
C SER A 733 6.03 -1.77 2.32
N ARG A 734 6.76 -2.88 2.19
CA ARG A 734 7.13 -3.65 3.34
C ARG A 734 8.03 -2.70 4.11
N PRO A 735 7.64 -2.20 5.29
CA PRO A 735 8.56 -1.39 6.08
C PRO A 735 9.80 -2.25 6.32
N ARG A 736 10.93 -1.87 5.73
CA ARG A 736 12.19 -2.59 5.88
C ARG A 736 12.81 -2.09 7.18
N LEU A 737 12.57 -2.83 8.28
CA LEU A 737 12.72 -2.32 9.63
C LEU A 737 14.09 -2.60 10.29
N VAL A 738 14.75 -1.52 10.71
CA VAL A 738 15.89 -1.53 11.63
C VAL A 738 15.49 -1.85 13.07
N VAL A 739 15.66 -3.10 13.49
CA VAL A 739 15.66 -3.44 14.93
C VAL A 739 17.08 -3.28 15.49
N ALA A 740 17.18 -2.84 16.74
CA ALA A 740 18.46 -2.65 17.39
C ALA A 740 18.29 -2.79 18.89
N VAL A 741 18.77 -3.90 19.48
CA VAL A 741 19.13 -4.11 20.91
C VAL A 741 19.99 -5.37 21.00
N THR A 742 20.87 -5.66 21.97
CA THR A 742 21.42 -5.03 23.20
C THR A 742 22.92 -5.30 23.21
N GLY A 743 23.75 -4.26 23.27
CA GLY A 743 25.21 -4.44 23.34
C GLY A 743 25.96 -3.75 24.45
N ALA A 744 27.28 -3.92 24.40
CA ALA A 744 28.22 -3.37 25.36
C ALA A 744 27.88 -1.92 25.69
N HIS A 745 27.88 -1.61 26.99
CA HIS A 745 27.60 -0.26 27.47
C HIS A 745 28.68 0.71 26.96
N GLY A 746 28.27 1.87 26.44
CA GLY A 746 29.16 2.88 25.88
C GLY A 746 29.44 2.78 24.37
N ALA A 747 29.03 1.70 23.68
CA ALA A 747 29.35 1.49 22.26
C ALA A 747 28.57 2.42 21.28
N GLY A 748 27.53 3.12 21.74
CA GLY A 748 26.75 4.05 20.89
C GLY A 748 25.75 3.38 19.93
N LYS A 749 25.32 2.15 20.22
CA LYS A 749 24.36 1.38 19.40
C LYS A 749 23.02 2.07 19.14
N ASP A 750 22.42 2.71 20.15
CA ASP A 750 21.12 3.39 20.02
C ASP A 750 21.23 4.61 19.08
N PHE A 751 22.34 5.33 19.19
CA PHE A 751 22.69 6.44 18.31
C PHE A 751 22.88 5.97 16.86
N CYS A 752 23.63 4.88 16.65
CA CYS A 752 23.85 4.31 15.31
C CYS A 752 22.53 3.84 14.68
N ALA A 753 21.68 3.14 15.44
CA ALA A 753 20.39 2.67 14.95
C ALA A 753 19.47 3.82 14.51
N ALA A 754 19.44 4.92 15.27
CA ALA A 754 18.70 6.12 14.90
C ALA A 754 19.26 6.79 13.64
N ALA A 755 20.59 6.93 13.54
CA ALA A 755 21.25 7.50 12.38
C ALA A 755 21.01 6.68 11.10
N TRP A 756 21.05 5.35 11.19
CA TRP A 756 20.76 4.46 10.07
C TRP A 756 19.29 4.52 9.66
N ALA A 757 18.35 4.48 10.60
CA ALA A 757 16.92 4.61 10.29
C ALA A 757 16.60 5.94 9.60
N SER A 758 17.19 7.03 10.05
CA SER A 758 17.08 8.34 9.41
C SER A 758 17.64 8.32 7.98
N THR A 759 18.85 7.76 7.80
CA THR A 759 19.51 7.67 6.48
C THR A 759 18.70 6.83 5.49
N LEU A 760 18.15 5.69 5.92
CA LEU A 760 17.32 4.83 5.09
C LEU A 760 16.01 5.51 4.70
N THR A 761 15.36 6.19 5.66
CA THR A 761 14.11 6.92 5.41
C THR A 761 14.33 8.05 4.39
N ALA A 762 15.45 8.77 4.50
CA ALA A 762 15.84 9.79 3.53
C ALA A 762 16.11 9.21 2.13
N ALA A 763 16.53 7.95 2.03
CA ALA A 763 16.72 7.22 0.77
C ALA A 763 15.43 6.58 0.22
N GLY A 764 14.26 6.91 0.78
CA GLY A 764 12.97 6.37 0.35
C GLY A 764 12.65 4.97 0.88
N VAL A 765 13.42 4.46 1.85
CA VAL A 765 13.18 3.15 2.49
C VAL A 765 12.63 3.37 3.91
N PRO A 766 11.32 3.13 4.16
CA PRO A 766 10.72 3.37 5.48
C PRO A 766 11.37 2.50 6.55
N ALA A 767 12.07 3.12 7.50
CA ALA A 767 12.73 2.45 8.61
C ALA A 767 12.28 3.04 9.95
N ARG A 768 12.12 2.18 10.97
CA ARG A 768 11.80 2.57 12.36
C ARG A 768 12.68 1.77 13.30
N VAL A 769 13.04 2.37 14.44
CA VAL A 769 13.84 1.72 15.49
C VAL A 769 12.93 1.09 16.54
N ALA A 770 13.17 -0.18 16.89
CA ALA A 770 12.47 -0.86 17.96
C ALA A 770 13.45 -1.52 18.94
N ARG A 771 13.11 -1.51 20.25
CA ARG A 771 14.05 -1.95 21.30
C ARG A 771 13.52 -3.13 22.15
N ILE A 772 14.20 -4.30 22.13
CA ILE A 772 14.05 -5.43 23.09
C ILE A 772 14.04 -4.95 24.55
N SER A 773 14.90 -3.99 24.92
CA SER A 773 14.97 -3.49 26.30
C SER A 773 13.74 -2.68 26.73
N ASP A 774 12.91 -2.22 25.79
CA ASP A 774 11.69 -1.50 26.14
C ASP A 774 10.64 -2.41 26.79
N ALA A 775 10.62 -3.71 26.45
CA ALA A 775 9.79 -4.69 27.14
C ALA A 775 10.19 -4.81 28.61
N THR A 776 11.49 -4.98 28.88
CA THR A 776 12.04 -5.04 30.25
C THR A 776 11.78 -3.75 31.03
N LYS A 777 11.94 -2.58 30.42
CA LYS A 777 11.66 -1.28 31.09
C LYS A 777 10.20 -1.15 31.49
N ARG A 778 9.26 -1.57 30.63
CA ARG A 778 7.82 -1.56 30.94
C ARG A 778 7.50 -2.51 32.08
N ALA A 779 8.04 -3.73 32.05
CA ALA A 779 7.85 -4.72 33.11
C ALA A 779 8.44 -4.24 34.45
N TYR A 780 9.63 -3.65 34.42
CA TYR A 780 10.28 -3.08 35.61
C TYR A 780 9.47 -1.91 36.21
N ALA A 781 9.00 -0.97 35.37
CA ALA A 781 8.17 0.14 35.84
C ALA A 781 6.81 -0.30 36.39
N ALA A 782 6.24 -1.38 35.85
CA ALA A 782 5.00 -1.96 36.37
C ALA A 782 5.19 -2.69 37.71
N ALA A 783 6.38 -3.26 37.96
CA ALA A 783 6.68 -4.02 39.17
C ALA A 783 7.11 -3.15 40.37
N ALA A 784 7.52 -1.89 40.13
CA ALA A 784 8.02 -0.99 41.16
C ALA A 784 7.20 0.31 41.25
N PRO A 785 6.48 0.55 42.36
CA PRO A 785 5.70 1.78 42.57
C PRO A 785 6.59 3.04 42.52
N GLY A 786 6.12 4.09 41.84
CA GLY A 786 6.82 5.39 41.77
C GLY A 786 7.83 5.56 40.63
N ILE A 787 7.99 4.54 39.76
CA ILE A 787 8.85 4.63 38.57
C ILE A 787 8.04 5.14 37.37
N ASP A 788 8.53 6.18 36.70
CA ASP A 788 7.87 6.74 35.51
C ASP A 788 8.31 5.98 34.25
N ALA A 789 7.40 5.11 33.76
CA ALA A 789 7.59 4.34 32.54
C ALA A 789 7.81 5.23 31.29
N ARG A 790 7.17 6.41 31.22
CA ARG A 790 7.35 7.34 30.08
C ARG A 790 8.75 7.92 30.09
N ARG A 791 9.29 8.28 31.26
CA ARG A 791 10.66 8.80 31.36
C ARG A 791 11.71 7.74 31.04
N LEU A 792 11.50 6.48 31.45
CA LEU A 792 12.39 5.38 31.05
C LEU A 792 12.39 5.09 29.53
N LEU A 793 11.27 5.32 28.85
CA LEU A 793 11.10 5.01 27.42
C LEU A 793 11.42 6.18 26.49
N MET A 794 11.04 7.41 26.87
CA MET A 794 10.99 8.57 25.97
C MET A 794 11.92 9.73 26.36
N ASP A 795 12.44 9.78 27.58
CA ASP A 795 13.28 10.92 28.02
C ASP A 795 14.69 10.81 27.42
N ASP A 796 15.16 11.85 26.73
CA ASP A 796 16.54 11.92 26.22
C ASP A 796 17.55 12.22 27.34
N ASN A 797 17.07 12.58 28.55
CA ASN A 797 17.90 12.76 29.72
C ASN A 797 18.51 11.42 30.18
N ARG A 798 19.84 11.33 30.08
CA ARG A 798 20.62 10.13 30.37
C ARG A 798 20.66 9.80 31.87
N ASP A 799 20.50 10.80 32.73
CA ASP A 799 20.72 10.68 34.18
C ASP A 799 19.65 9.81 34.84
N TYR A 800 18.38 10.01 34.49
CA TYR A 800 17.27 9.21 35.04
C TYR A 800 17.37 7.73 34.63
N LYS A 801 17.75 7.46 33.37
CA LYS A 801 17.96 6.09 32.88
C LYS A 801 19.15 5.41 33.55
N GLU A 802 20.20 6.16 33.85
CA GLU A 802 21.40 5.62 34.47
C GLU A 802 21.18 5.32 35.97
N GLN A 803 20.42 6.15 36.69
CA GLN A 803 20.01 5.90 38.08
C GLN A 803 19.29 4.55 38.26
N HIS A 804 18.47 4.14 37.29
CA HIS A 804 17.71 2.88 37.37
C HIS A 804 18.41 1.68 36.70
N ARG A 805 19.58 1.86 36.09
CA ARG A 805 20.25 0.84 35.27
C ARG A 805 20.58 -0.44 36.05
N ALA A 806 21.15 -0.29 37.25
CA ALA A 806 21.56 -1.42 38.08
C ALA A 806 20.35 -2.25 38.54
N ALA A 807 19.29 -1.58 38.99
CA ALA A 807 18.04 -2.22 39.41
C ALA A 807 17.33 -2.93 38.25
N MET A 808 17.28 -2.30 37.07
CA MET A 808 16.74 -2.93 35.86
C MET A 808 17.53 -4.18 35.43
N ALA A 809 18.86 -4.14 35.56
CA ALA A 809 19.71 -5.29 35.24
C ALA A 809 19.47 -6.46 36.20
N ALA A 810 19.34 -6.19 37.50
CA ALA A 810 19.00 -7.19 38.51
C ALA A 810 17.60 -7.78 38.27
N PHE A 811 16.61 -6.94 37.96
CA PHE A 811 15.26 -7.36 37.62
C PHE A 811 15.24 -8.30 36.40
N TYR A 812 15.96 -7.95 35.33
CA TYR A 812 16.07 -8.79 34.15
C TYR A 812 16.74 -10.14 34.46
N SER A 813 17.82 -10.15 35.24
CA SER A 813 18.49 -11.39 35.65
C SER A 813 17.56 -12.32 36.45
N ALA A 814 16.73 -11.76 37.33
CA ALA A 814 15.74 -12.53 38.08
C ALA A 814 14.66 -13.14 37.16
N GLN A 815 14.19 -12.38 36.17
CA GLN A 815 13.26 -12.91 35.17
C GLN A 815 13.88 -14.02 34.32
N LEU A 816 15.15 -13.87 33.93
CA LEU A 816 15.86 -14.87 33.13
C LEU A 816 16.07 -16.17 33.90
N ALA A 817 16.35 -16.10 35.20
CA ALA A 817 16.46 -17.29 36.06
C ALA A 817 15.14 -18.07 36.16
N ALA A 818 14.01 -17.38 36.21
CA ALA A 818 12.68 -17.99 36.26
C ALA A 818 12.16 -18.46 34.88
N ARG A 819 12.57 -17.77 33.80
CA ARG A 819 12.13 -18.02 32.42
C ARG A 819 13.33 -18.00 31.47
N PRO A 820 14.06 -19.12 31.33
CA PRO A 820 15.24 -19.18 30.48
C PRO A 820 14.97 -18.86 28.99
N GLY A 821 13.76 -19.12 28.49
CA GLY A 821 13.32 -18.82 27.12
C GLY A 821 12.94 -17.36 26.86
N LEU A 822 12.92 -16.51 27.89
CA LEU A 822 12.50 -15.10 27.79
C LEU A 822 13.16 -14.30 26.64
N PRO A 823 14.48 -14.46 26.34
CA PRO A 823 15.11 -13.71 25.26
C PRO A 823 14.57 -14.06 23.86
N GLU A 824 14.16 -15.31 23.63
CA GLU A 824 13.56 -15.76 22.37
C GLU A 824 12.12 -15.28 22.25
N GLU A 825 11.35 -15.37 23.34
CA GLU A 825 9.97 -14.88 23.43
C GLU A 825 9.88 -13.38 23.14
N VAL A 826 10.73 -12.57 23.79
CA VAL A 826 10.75 -11.10 23.59
C VAL A 826 11.20 -10.75 22.17
N PHE A 827 12.13 -11.52 21.59
CA PHE A 827 12.55 -11.30 20.21
C PHE A 827 11.43 -11.61 19.21
N ALA A 828 10.72 -12.73 19.39
CA ALA A 828 9.59 -13.12 18.56
C ALA A 828 8.41 -12.13 18.70
N GLU A 829 8.08 -11.72 19.93
CA GLU A 829 7.05 -10.71 20.20
C GLU A 829 7.41 -9.38 19.53
N LEU A 830 8.66 -8.92 19.68
CA LEU A 830 9.13 -7.70 19.03
C LEU A 830 9.01 -7.80 17.51
N ALA A 831 9.47 -8.90 16.91
CA ALA A 831 9.36 -9.11 15.47
C ALA A 831 7.89 -9.13 15.00
N SER A 832 6.98 -9.74 15.76
CA SER A 832 5.55 -9.74 15.45
C SER A 832 4.91 -8.34 15.57
N SER A 833 5.32 -7.54 16.56
CA SER A 833 4.86 -6.15 16.77
C SER A 833 5.29 -5.19 15.66
N VAL A 834 6.23 -5.64 14.82
CA VAL A 834 6.83 -4.87 13.73
C VAL A 834 6.12 -5.10 12.40
N GLY A 835 5.26 -6.11 12.27
CA GLY A 835 4.60 -6.49 11.01
C GLY A 835 5.53 -7.24 10.05
N THR A 836 5.25 -7.20 8.74
CA THR A 836 5.95 -7.98 7.70
C THR A 836 7.30 -7.38 7.24
N ALA A 837 8.16 -7.00 8.18
CA ALA A 837 9.50 -6.48 7.86
C ALA A 837 10.41 -7.51 7.16
N GLU A 838 11.01 -7.17 6.03
CA GLU A 838 11.82 -8.12 5.24
C GLU A 838 13.24 -8.35 5.77
N VAL A 839 13.82 -7.34 6.44
CA VAL A 839 15.18 -7.37 6.94
C VAL A 839 15.19 -6.82 8.36
N LEU A 840 15.69 -7.62 9.30
CA LEU A 840 15.80 -7.29 10.70
C LEU A 840 17.28 -7.11 11.04
N PHE A 841 17.67 -5.89 11.40
CA PHE A 841 19.01 -5.64 11.91
C PHE A 841 19.12 -6.03 13.39
N VAL A 842 20.30 -6.46 13.82
CA VAL A 842 20.57 -6.79 15.22
C VAL A 842 21.93 -6.21 15.58
N THR A 843 21.97 -5.26 16.52
CA THR A 843 23.20 -4.55 16.86
C THR A 843 23.79 -4.95 18.19
N GLY A 844 24.99 -5.53 18.10
CA GLY A 844 25.86 -5.80 19.23
C GLY A 844 25.22 -6.64 20.34
N MET A 845 24.43 -7.67 20.06
CA MET A 845 23.80 -8.52 21.09
C MET A 845 24.78 -9.03 22.17
N ARG A 846 24.29 -9.26 23.39
CA ARG A 846 25.04 -9.97 24.43
C ARG A 846 25.19 -11.46 24.11
N ASP A 847 24.22 -12.04 23.40
CA ASP A 847 24.29 -13.44 22.98
C ASP A 847 25.23 -13.62 21.82
N GLU A 848 25.88 -14.78 21.79
CA GLU A 848 26.80 -15.16 20.74
C GLU A 848 26.05 -15.56 19.47
N ALA A 849 26.50 -15.05 18.31
CA ALA A 849 25.99 -15.36 16.97
C ALA A 849 24.45 -15.23 16.81
N PRO A 850 23.86 -14.05 17.01
CA PRO A 850 22.40 -13.83 17.00
C PRO A 850 21.70 -14.27 15.71
N VAL A 851 22.35 -14.17 14.54
CA VAL A 851 21.73 -14.65 13.28
C VAL A 851 21.56 -16.17 13.31
N ALA A 852 22.58 -16.89 13.77
CA ALA A 852 22.53 -18.34 13.85
C ALA A 852 21.50 -18.82 14.88
N THR A 853 21.38 -18.13 16.01
CA THR A 853 20.51 -18.53 17.11
C THR A 853 19.07 -18.04 16.99
N ARG A 854 18.77 -17.00 16.20
CA ARG A 854 17.43 -16.37 16.18
C ARG A 854 16.72 -16.33 14.83
N ALA A 855 17.42 -16.47 13.71
CA ALA A 855 16.78 -16.34 12.40
C ALA A 855 15.61 -17.32 12.19
N HIS A 856 15.67 -18.50 12.82
CA HIS A 856 14.61 -19.51 12.76
C HIS A 856 13.29 -19.09 13.44
N LEU A 857 13.32 -18.10 14.36
CA LEU A 857 12.13 -17.57 15.03
C LEU A 857 11.33 -16.61 14.13
N VAL A 858 11.97 -16.11 13.07
CA VAL A 858 11.40 -15.16 12.11
C VAL A 858 11.68 -15.62 10.67
N PRO A 859 11.21 -16.82 10.29
CA PRO A 859 11.65 -17.45 9.04
C PRO A 859 11.18 -16.69 7.78
N TRP A 860 10.23 -15.75 7.91
CA TRP A 860 9.79 -14.82 6.87
C TRP A 860 10.69 -13.60 6.66
N ALA A 861 11.64 -13.34 7.57
CA ALA A 861 12.50 -12.17 7.53
C ALA A 861 13.99 -12.57 7.46
N ARG A 862 14.78 -11.77 6.74
CA ARG A 862 16.24 -11.87 6.77
C ARG A 862 16.77 -11.21 8.04
N VAL A 863 17.52 -11.93 8.85
CA VAL A 863 18.19 -11.35 10.03
C VAL A 863 19.64 -11.00 9.68
N ILE A 864 20.05 -9.76 9.97
CA ILE A 864 21.41 -9.25 9.70
C ILE A 864 22.01 -8.70 10.99
N GLU A 865 23.17 -9.21 11.37
CA GLU A 865 23.90 -8.70 12.53
C GLU A 865 24.86 -7.57 12.14
N VAL A 866 24.75 -6.42 12.80
CA VAL A 866 25.71 -5.31 12.70
C VAL A 866 26.37 -5.08 14.06
N ARG A 867 27.58 -5.58 14.26
CA ARG A 867 28.31 -5.39 15.51
C ARG A 867 28.89 -3.98 15.58
N VAL A 868 28.44 -3.18 16.54
CA VAL A 868 29.00 -1.84 16.81
C VAL A 868 30.18 -1.97 17.77
N ALA A 869 31.37 -1.63 17.31
CA ALA A 869 32.61 -1.64 18.09
C ALA A 869 33.05 -0.21 18.44
N ALA A 870 33.81 -0.06 19.52
CA ALA A 870 34.45 1.20 19.93
C ALA A 870 35.74 0.88 20.72
N THR A 871 36.73 1.78 20.69
CA THR A 871 37.98 1.55 21.44
C THR A 871 37.76 1.51 22.96
N PRO A 872 38.60 0.78 23.72
CA PRO A 872 38.50 0.71 25.18
C PRO A 872 38.51 2.09 25.87
N GLU A 873 39.29 3.05 25.36
CA GLU A 873 39.43 4.40 25.89
C GLU A 873 38.13 5.19 25.71
N LEU A 874 37.52 5.12 24.53
CA LEU A 874 36.23 5.74 24.24
C LEU A 874 35.09 5.09 25.03
N LEU A 875 35.14 3.78 25.25
CA LEU A 875 34.18 3.09 26.11
C LEU A 875 34.29 3.58 27.56
N ALA A 876 35.51 3.74 28.10
CA ALA A 876 35.73 4.26 29.45
C ALA A 876 35.23 5.71 29.60
N MET A 877 35.58 6.58 28.63
CA MET A 877 35.09 7.97 28.58
C MET A 877 33.56 8.05 28.50
N ARG A 878 32.93 7.29 27.58
CA ARG A 878 31.47 7.27 27.41
C ARG A 878 30.73 6.64 28.60
N ARG A 879 31.45 5.94 29.50
CA ARG A 879 30.96 5.39 30.77
C ARG A 879 31.13 6.34 31.96
N GLY A 880 31.76 7.51 31.77
CA GLY A 880 32.01 8.47 32.83
C GLY A 880 33.14 8.08 33.79
N VAL A 881 34.05 7.18 33.37
CA VAL A 881 35.24 6.83 34.15
C VAL A 881 36.34 7.85 33.81
N HIS A 882 36.64 8.77 34.73
CA HIS A 882 37.77 9.70 34.57
C HIS A 882 39.09 8.95 34.71
N ALA A 883 40.02 9.21 33.78
CA ALA A 883 41.39 8.68 33.80
C ALA A 883 42.20 9.28 34.96
N ALA A 884 41.96 8.81 36.17
CA ALA A 884 42.80 9.07 37.33
C ALA A 884 42.65 7.91 38.33
N THR A 885 43.11 6.73 37.95
CA THR A 885 43.54 5.66 38.86
C THR A 885 44.26 4.62 38.03
N THR A 886 45.59 4.64 38.12
CA THR A 886 46.46 3.56 37.66
C THR A 886 46.19 2.31 38.51
N VAL A 887 45.25 1.48 38.08
CA VAL A 887 45.18 0.09 38.53
C VAL A 887 46.11 -0.72 37.62
N ASN A 888 47.17 -1.28 38.20
CA ASN A 888 48.06 -2.22 37.52
C ASN A 888 47.25 -3.42 37.03
N GLY A 889 46.95 -3.41 35.74
CA GLY A 889 46.18 -4.43 35.03
C GLY A 889 45.72 -3.81 33.73
N GLY A 890 46.53 -3.93 32.68
CA GLY A 890 46.15 -3.44 31.34
C GLY A 890 44.77 -3.96 30.94
N PRO A 891 44.00 -3.22 30.12
CA PRO A 891 42.67 -3.66 29.71
C PRO A 891 42.79 -5.03 29.06
N THR A 892 42.23 -6.05 29.70
CA THR A 892 42.06 -7.37 29.10
C THR A 892 41.16 -7.19 27.89
N VAL A 893 41.78 -7.14 26.71
CA VAL A 893 41.07 -7.18 25.43
C VAL A 893 40.23 -8.45 25.48
N ALA A 894 38.91 -8.31 25.47
CA ALA A 894 38.01 -9.46 25.42
C ALA A 894 38.44 -10.36 24.24
N PRO A 895 38.54 -11.68 24.43
CA PRO A 895 38.98 -12.57 23.37
C PRO A 895 38.10 -12.36 22.12
N PRO A 896 38.68 -12.45 20.91
CA PRO A 896 37.91 -12.34 19.68
C PRO A 896 36.77 -13.37 19.69
N PRO A 897 35.59 -13.03 19.17
CA PRO A 897 34.44 -13.94 19.14
C PRO A 897 34.81 -15.25 18.41
N ASP A 898 34.21 -16.36 18.85
CA ASP A 898 34.24 -17.67 18.16
C ASP A 898 33.33 -17.70 16.91
N TRP A 899 32.66 -16.59 16.61
CA TRP A 899 31.84 -16.40 15.42
C TRP A 899 32.14 -15.10 14.67
N ARG A 900 31.72 -15.05 13.40
CA ARG A 900 31.88 -13.87 12.55
C ARG A 900 30.55 -13.12 12.34
N PRO A 901 30.41 -11.85 12.78
CA PRO A 901 29.24 -11.02 12.48
C PRO A 901 29.07 -10.76 10.98
N CYS A 902 27.84 -10.48 10.53
CA CYS A 902 27.59 -10.12 9.13
C CYS A 902 28.30 -8.81 8.76
N LEU A 903 28.17 -7.80 9.62
CA LEU A 903 28.80 -6.50 9.47
C LEU A 903 29.40 -6.01 10.79
N VAL A 904 30.46 -5.21 10.71
CA VAL A 904 31.10 -4.55 11.86
C VAL A 904 31.20 -3.06 11.56
N PHE A 905 30.77 -2.21 12.51
CA PHE A 905 30.90 -0.76 12.42
C PHE A 905 31.72 -0.23 13.59
N ASP A 906 32.86 0.40 13.28
CA ASP A 906 33.74 1.02 14.26
C ASP A 906 33.27 2.45 14.59
N ASN A 907 32.62 2.60 15.73
CA ASN A 907 32.02 3.86 16.19
C ASN A 907 33.00 4.70 17.02
N ASN A 908 34.16 4.97 16.42
CA ASN A 908 35.26 5.73 17.03
C ASN A 908 35.19 7.24 16.77
N ALA A 909 34.54 7.67 15.69
CA ALA A 909 34.33 9.08 15.38
C ALA A 909 33.12 9.66 16.15
N GLY A 910 33.14 10.98 16.39
CA GLY A 910 31.98 11.71 16.92
C GLY A 910 30.99 12.08 15.81
N GLY A 911 29.72 12.28 16.17
CA GLY A 911 28.67 12.73 15.23
C GLY A 911 28.05 11.62 14.35
N PRO A 912 26.99 11.94 13.59
CA PRO A 912 26.20 10.94 12.85
C PRO A 912 26.80 10.56 11.49
N ASP A 913 27.74 11.33 10.96
CA ASP A 913 28.20 11.22 9.57
C ASP A 913 28.83 9.87 9.24
N GLY A 914 29.65 9.33 10.15
CA GLY A 914 30.25 8.00 9.98
C GLY A 914 29.20 6.88 9.95
N ALA A 915 28.18 6.96 10.81
CA ALA A 915 27.09 6.00 10.83
C ALA A 915 26.23 6.12 9.56
N ALA A 916 25.95 7.34 9.11
CA ALA A 916 25.19 7.60 7.89
C ALA A 916 25.94 7.09 6.63
N ALA A 917 27.25 7.32 6.55
CA ALA A 917 28.09 6.79 5.48
C ALA A 917 28.11 5.26 5.48
N PHE A 918 28.23 4.64 6.65
CA PHE A 918 28.15 3.19 6.78
C PHE A 918 26.82 2.63 6.27
N ALA A 919 25.69 3.27 6.64
CA ALA A 919 24.37 2.86 6.15
C ALA A 919 24.27 2.94 4.62
N ARG A 920 24.74 4.03 4.00
CA ARG A 920 24.74 4.18 2.54
C ARG A 920 25.58 3.11 1.83
N SER A 921 26.75 2.80 2.36
CA SER A 921 27.71 1.91 1.67
C SER A 921 27.48 0.42 1.94
N HIS A 922 26.93 0.04 3.10
CA HIS A 922 26.84 -1.37 3.52
C HIS A 922 25.42 -1.84 3.77
N ILE A 923 24.52 -0.95 4.23
CA ILE A 923 23.17 -1.32 4.61
C ILE A 923 22.22 -1.18 3.41
N LEU A 924 22.24 -0.04 2.73
CA LEU A 924 21.35 0.26 1.61
C LEU A 924 21.45 -0.77 0.47
N PRO A 925 22.65 -1.27 0.07
CA PRO A 925 22.76 -2.31 -0.96
C PRO A 925 22.15 -3.66 -0.58
N LEU A 926 21.89 -3.91 0.71
CA LEU A 926 21.15 -5.11 1.15
C LEU A 926 19.65 -4.99 0.86
N LEU A 927 19.18 -3.77 0.61
CA LEU A 927 17.78 -3.38 0.40
C LEU A 927 17.56 -2.91 -1.04
N ASP A 928 18.39 -3.34 -1.99
CA ASP A 928 18.25 -2.97 -3.38
C ASP A 928 16.91 -3.49 -3.96
N PRO A 929 16.13 -2.70 -4.71
CA PRO A 929 14.93 -3.18 -5.42
C PRO A 929 15.18 -4.42 -6.29
N ASP A 930 16.39 -4.60 -6.80
CA ASP A 930 16.78 -5.79 -7.58
C ASP A 930 16.72 -7.09 -6.76
N VAL A 931 16.83 -7.02 -5.43
CA VAL A 931 16.65 -8.19 -4.55
C VAL A 931 15.18 -8.67 -4.59
N ASP A 932 14.22 -7.75 -4.66
CA ASP A 932 12.81 -8.11 -4.78
C ASP A 932 12.52 -8.68 -6.17
N ARG A 933 13.09 -8.06 -7.21
CA ARG A 933 13.00 -8.56 -8.57
C ARG A 933 13.55 -9.99 -8.68
N LEU A 934 14.66 -10.30 -8.01
CA LEU A 934 15.22 -11.65 -7.94
C LEU A 934 14.30 -12.61 -7.17
N ARG A 935 13.69 -12.16 -6.06
CA ARG A 935 12.74 -12.97 -5.27
C ARG A 935 11.52 -13.38 -6.09
N ASP A 936 10.99 -12.47 -6.89
CA ASP A 936 9.81 -12.70 -7.75
C ASP A 936 10.09 -13.74 -8.86
N MET A 937 11.36 -14.05 -9.13
CA MET A 937 11.75 -15.12 -10.07
C MET A 937 11.72 -16.52 -9.44
N VAL A 938 11.52 -16.66 -8.12
CA VAL A 938 11.54 -17.96 -7.41
C VAL A 938 10.11 -18.40 -7.05
N PRO A 939 9.45 -19.23 -7.90
CA PRO A 939 8.08 -19.68 -7.66
C PRO A 939 8.01 -20.66 -6.48
N ALA A 940 6.84 -20.70 -5.83
CA ALA A 940 6.49 -21.77 -4.90
C ALA A 940 5.83 -22.93 -5.67
N VAL A 941 6.25 -24.15 -5.37
CA VAL A 941 5.69 -25.39 -5.92
C VAL A 941 5.06 -26.16 -4.77
N PRO A 942 3.72 -26.10 -4.62
CA PRO A 942 3.04 -26.80 -3.53
C PRO A 942 3.05 -28.32 -3.76
N GLY A 943 3.23 -29.09 -2.69
CA GLY A 943 3.13 -30.55 -2.72
C GLY A 943 4.33 -31.26 -3.36
N PHE A 944 5.45 -30.56 -3.56
CA PHE A 944 6.70 -31.15 -4.06
C PHE A 944 7.78 -31.16 -2.96
N PRO A 945 8.63 -32.19 -2.85
CA PRO A 945 8.55 -33.48 -3.56
C PRO A 945 7.41 -34.38 -3.05
N ARG A 946 6.68 -33.95 -2.00
CA ARG A 946 5.54 -34.68 -1.42
C ARG A 946 4.47 -33.71 -0.91
N ALA A 947 3.24 -34.21 -0.80
CA ALA A 947 2.10 -33.45 -0.27
C ALA A 947 2.42 -32.80 1.09
N GLY A 948 1.95 -31.56 1.28
CA GLY A 948 2.15 -30.79 2.52
C GLY A 948 3.42 -29.94 2.56
N VAL A 949 4.34 -30.06 1.59
CA VAL A 949 5.58 -29.26 1.52
C VAL A 949 5.41 -28.09 0.55
N GLN A 950 5.94 -26.91 0.89
CA GLN A 950 6.00 -25.76 -0.02
C GLN A 950 7.43 -25.59 -0.56
N PHE A 951 7.72 -26.23 -1.70
CA PHE A 951 9.03 -26.16 -2.34
C PHE A 951 9.27 -24.81 -3.04
N ARG A 952 10.53 -24.37 -3.10
CA ARG A 952 10.94 -23.15 -3.81
C ARG A 952 11.98 -23.51 -4.86
N HIS A 953 11.62 -23.32 -6.13
CA HIS A 953 12.49 -23.68 -7.25
C HIS A 953 13.47 -22.54 -7.60
N VAL A 954 14.60 -22.47 -6.87
CA VAL A 954 15.59 -21.38 -7.00
C VAL A 954 16.21 -21.28 -8.40
N LEU A 955 16.41 -22.42 -9.07
CA LEU A 955 16.95 -22.45 -10.43
C LEU A 955 16.06 -21.77 -11.47
N SER A 956 14.77 -21.53 -11.17
CA SER A 956 13.89 -20.72 -12.04
C SER A 956 14.45 -19.32 -12.32
N ILE A 957 15.36 -18.80 -11.49
CA ILE A 957 16.05 -17.54 -11.73
C ILE A 957 16.74 -17.54 -13.09
N VAL A 958 17.43 -18.63 -13.46
CA VAL A 958 18.20 -18.66 -14.71
C VAL A 958 17.34 -18.93 -15.94
N GLU A 959 16.08 -19.34 -15.74
CA GLU A 959 15.08 -19.49 -16.80
C GLU A 959 14.48 -18.14 -17.23
N ARG A 960 14.68 -17.08 -16.43
CA ARG A 960 14.19 -15.73 -16.73
C ARG A 960 15.23 -14.91 -17.50
N PRO A 961 14.81 -14.08 -18.47
CA PRO A 961 15.69 -13.09 -19.08
C PRO A 961 16.35 -12.22 -18.00
N ASP A 962 17.65 -12.00 -18.12
CA ASP A 962 18.52 -11.30 -17.16
C ASP A 962 18.72 -11.93 -15.77
N GLY A 963 18.03 -13.02 -15.42
CA GLY A 963 18.03 -13.54 -14.05
C GLY A 963 19.41 -13.96 -13.55
N LEU A 964 20.22 -14.64 -14.36
CA LEU A 964 21.60 -14.99 -14.01
C LEU A 964 22.50 -13.76 -13.84
N ARG A 965 22.37 -12.78 -14.74
CA ARG A 965 23.14 -11.52 -14.70
C ARG A 965 22.80 -10.72 -13.44
N LEU A 966 21.51 -10.61 -13.13
CA LEU A 966 20.98 -9.96 -11.93
C LEU A 966 21.51 -10.64 -10.66
N CYS A 967 21.36 -11.96 -10.57
CA CYS A 967 21.86 -12.75 -9.44
C CYS A 967 23.37 -12.58 -9.26
N THR A 968 24.13 -12.63 -10.35
CA THR A 968 25.59 -12.45 -10.34
C THR A 968 25.99 -11.06 -9.84
N SER A 969 25.32 -10.01 -10.33
CA SER A 969 25.54 -8.63 -9.88
C SER A 969 25.29 -8.49 -8.37
N LEU A 970 24.19 -9.07 -7.87
CA LEU A 970 23.85 -9.05 -6.45
C LEU A 970 24.84 -9.84 -5.60
N LEU A 971 25.29 -11.01 -6.05
CA LEU A 971 26.35 -11.79 -5.38
C LEU A 971 27.67 -11.02 -5.33
N GLN A 972 28.07 -10.39 -6.43
CA GLN A 972 29.28 -9.56 -6.50
C GLN A 972 29.18 -8.35 -5.56
N GLY A 973 27.99 -7.75 -5.44
CA GLY A 973 27.72 -6.68 -4.49
C GLY A 973 27.99 -7.06 -3.03
N ARG A 974 27.79 -8.33 -2.66
CA ARG A 974 28.10 -8.85 -1.30
C ARG A 974 29.59 -9.01 -1.01
N LEU A 975 30.44 -8.85 -2.02
CA LEU A 975 31.90 -8.88 -1.87
C LEU A 975 32.52 -7.48 -1.79
N ARG A 976 31.78 -6.42 -2.16
CA ARG A 976 32.24 -5.02 -2.14
C ARG A 976 32.08 -4.41 -0.74
N GLY A 977 33.07 -3.63 -0.29
CA GLY A 977 32.97 -2.77 0.93
C GLY A 977 33.78 -3.18 2.17
N GLY A 978 34.45 -4.34 2.18
CA GLY A 978 35.14 -4.83 3.40
C GLY A 978 36.66 -4.61 3.47
N GLY A 979 37.27 -3.86 2.55
CA GLY A 979 38.74 -3.73 2.45
C GLY A 979 39.49 -5.05 2.20
N ARG A 980 38.78 -6.10 1.76
CA ARG A 980 39.34 -7.45 1.55
C ARG A 980 39.96 -7.60 0.16
N PRO A 981 41.05 -8.37 0.03
CA PRO A 981 41.56 -8.78 -1.26
C PRO A 981 40.53 -9.64 -2.02
N SER A 982 40.60 -9.61 -3.35
CA SER A 982 39.82 -10.47 -4.23
C SER A 982 39.98 -11.95 -3.83
N PRO A 983 38.93 -12.79 -3.87
CA PRO A 983 39.07 -14.19 -3.54
C PRO A 983 40.08 -14.88 -4.47
N GLY A 984 40.86 -15.82 -3.92
CA GLY A 984 41.77 -16.64 -4.72
C GLY A 984 41.06 -17.69 -5.58
N ALA A 985 39.80 -18.03 -5.23
CA ALA A 985 38.94 -18.90 -6.01
C ALA A 985 37.47 -18.77 -5.58
N VAL A 986 36.56 -19.14 -6.49
CA VAL A 986 35.15 -19.41 -6.20
C VAL A 986 34.93 -20.93 -6.18
N VAL A 987 34.20 -21.43 -5.18
CA VAL A 987 33.90 -22.85 -5.00
C VAL A 987 32.41 -23.08 -5.22
N GLY A 988 32.05 -23.90 -6.20
CA GLY A 988 30.67 -24.28 -6.48
C GLY A 988 30.30 -25.62 -5.84
N CYS A 989 29.13 -25.66 -5.18
CA CYS A 989 28.59 -26.85 -4.50
C CYS A 989 27.55 -27.58 -5.37
N GLU A 990 27.83 -28.81 -5.81
CA GLU A 990 26.89 -29.65 -6.58
C GLU A 990 26.18 -28.92 -7.77
N ALA A 991 25.22 -29.57 -8.42
CA ALA A 991 24.67 -29.10 -9.70
C ALA A 991 24.01 -27.71 -9.63
N GLY A 992 23.30 -27.38 -8.55
CA GLY A 992 22.63 -26.08 -8.39
C GLY A 992 23.59 -24.93 -8.11
N GLY A 993 24.58 -25.14 -7.24
CA GLY A 993 25.61 -24.15 -6.92
C GLY A 993 26.51 -23.83 -8.11
N PHE A 994 26.76 -24.77 -9.03
CA PHE A 994 27.61 -24.54 -10.21
C PHE A 994 27.11 -23.39 -11.09
N VAL A 995 25.80 -23.27 -11.27
CA VAL A 995 25.19 -22.26 -12.15
C VAL A 995 25.54 -20.85 -11.68
N PHE A 996 25.33 -20.58 -10.39
CA PHE A 996 25.59 -19.27 -9.80
C PHE A 996 27.08 -19.03 -9.53
N ALA A 997 27.82 -20.07 -9.15
CA ALA A 997 29.26 -20.00 -8.94
C ALA A 997 30.02 -19.64 -10.22
N ALA A 998 29.62 -20.22 -11.37
CA ALA A 998 30.24 -19.93 -12.66
C ALA A 998 30.05 -18.47 -13.07
N GLY A 999 28.83 -17.92 -12.92
CA GLY A 999 28.56 -16.51 -13.18
C GLY A 999 29.42 -15.57 -12.33
N LEU A 1000 29.55 -15.87 -11.03
CA LEU A 1000 30.36 -15.07 -10.12
C LEU A 1000 31.87 -15.19 -10.41
N ALA A 1001 32.37 -16.40 -10.67
CA ALA A 1001 33.78 -16.63 -10.98
C ALA A 1001 34.20 -15.87 -12.25
N ALA A 1002 33.37 -15.90 -13.30
CA ALA A 1002 33.59 -15.15 -14.52
C ALA A 1002 33.56 -13.64 -14.28
N ALA A 1003 32.62 -13.14 -13.46
CA ALA A 1003 32.53 -11.71 -13.14
C ALA A 1003 33.69 -11.18 -12.28
N LEU A 1004 34.38 -12.06 -11.54
CA LEU A 1004 35.52 -11.72 -10.69
C LEU A 1004 36.88 -12.00 -11.33
N ASP A 1005 36.90 -12.71 -12.46
CA ASP A 1005 38.10 -13.21 -13.13
C ASP A 1005 38.99 -14.08 -12.22
N VAL A 1006 38.38 -15.08 -11.57
CA VAL A 1006 39.06 -15.99 -10.63
C VAL A 1006 38.72 -17.46 -10.94
N PRO A 1007 39.59 -18.41 -10.55
CA PRO A 1007 39.34 -19.84 -10.78
C PRO A 1007 38.06 -20.33 -10.11
N LEU A 1008 37.25 -21.09 -10.86
CA LEU A 1008 36.15 -21.88 -10.32
C LEU A 1008 36.65 -23.26 -9.91
N ARG A 1009 36.41 -23.65 -8.66
CA ARG A 1009 36.71 -24.98 -8.10
C ARG A 1009 35.40 -25.72 -7.82
N LEU A 1010 35.31 -26.97 -8.25
CA LEU A 1010 34.07 -27.75 -8.15
C LEU A 1010 34.14 -28.73 -6.98
N VAL A 1011 33.07 -28.79 -6.19
CA VAL A 1011 32.81 -29.88 -5.24
C VAL A 1011 31.76 -30.80 -5.85
N ARG A 1012 32.07 -32.09 -5.95
CA ARG A 1012 31.17 -33.10 -6.53
C ARG A 1012 30.98 -34.27 -5.57
N ARG A 1013 30.00 -35.13 -5.86
CA ARG A 1013 29.93 -36.46 -5.24
C ARG A 1013 31.23 -37.23 -5.47
N ALA A 1014 31.65 -38.00 -4.47
CA ALA A 1014 32.86 -38.81 -4.51
C ALA A 1014 32.88 -39.73 -5.74
N GLY A 1015 34.07 -39.89 -6.36
CA GLY A 1015 34.27 -40.68 -7.58
C GLY A 1015 33.85 -39.99 -8.88
N ARG A 1016 33.61 -38.66 -8.88
CA ARG A 1016 33.22 -37.88 -10.07
C ARG A 1016 34.26 -36.84 -10.49
N LEU A 1017 35.39 -36.74 -9.79
CA LEU A 1017 36.54 -35.91 -10.13
C LEU A 1017 37.79 -36.79 -10.39
N PRO A 1018 38.68 -36.38 -11.30
CA PRO A 1018 39.95 -37.07 -11.50
C PRO A 1018 40.90 -36.85 -10.29
N PRO A 1019 41.68 -37.87 -9.87
CA PRO A 1019 42.66 -37.73 -8.78
C PRO A 1019 43.83 -36.79 -9.16
N PRO A 1020 44.49 -36.13 -8.19
CA PRO A 1020 44.32 -36.28 -6.74
C PRO A 1020 43.13 -35.48 -6.17
N THR A 1021 42.30 -36.14 -5.38
CA THR A 1021 41.15 -35.55 -4.67
C THR A 1021 41.31 -35.64 -3.15
N VAL A 1022 40.58 -34.78 -2.44
CA VAL A 1022 40.26 -34.97 -1.01
C VAL A 1022 38.77 -35.25 -0.89
N SER A 1023 38.40 -36.15 0.01
CA SER A 1023 37.00 -36.57 0.19
C SER A 1023 36.58 -36.53 1.66
N VAL A 1024 35.30 -36.31 1.90
CA VAL A 1024 34.66 -36.33 3.23
C VAL A 1024 33.38 -37.15 3.14
N ALA A 1025 33.14 -38.03 4.12
CA ALA A 1025 31.90 -38.80 4.19
C ALA A 1025 30.69 -37.87 4.35
N GLY A 1026 29.68 -38.05 3.50
CA GLY A 1026 28.46 -37.23 3.50
C GLY A 1026 27.30 -37.93 4.21
N THR A 1027 26.26 -37.15 4.52
CA THR A 1027 24.97 -37.66 5.04
C THR A 1027 23.87 -37.25 4.05
N ARG A 1028 22.83 -38.09 3.87
CA ARG A 1028 21.76 -37.87 2.88
C ARG A 1028 21.08 -36.50 3.06
N SER A 1029 20.84 -35.79 1.95
CA SER A 1029 19.97 -34.61 1.89
C SER A 1029 18.49 -34.99 2.10
N TYR A 1030 17.68 -34.07 2.62
CA TYR A 1030 16.23 -34.26 2.87
C TYR A 1030 15.42 -34.58 1.60
N ILE A 1031 15.89 -34.15 0.42
CA ILE A 1031 15.25 -34.48 -0.87
C ILE A 1031 15.65 -35.90 -1.32
N SER A 1032 16.84 -36.36 -0.95
CA SER A 1032 17.40 -37.65 -1.37
C SER A 1032 16.96 -38.84 -0.51
N SER A 1033 16.23 -38.62 0.59
CA SER A 1033 15.65 -39.69 1.41
C SER A 1033 14.31 -40.23 0.87
N ALA A 1034 13.70 -39.56 -0.11
CA ALA A 1034 12.38 -39.92 -0.64
C ALA A 1034 12.42 -40.88 -1.85
N ALA A 1035 13.59 -41.11 -2.46
CA ALA A 1035 13.79 -42.17 -3.45
C ALA A 1035 14.21 -43.48 -2.76
N ALA A 1036 13.42 -43.95 -1.81
CA ALA A 1036 13.56 -45.31 -1.25
C ALA A 1036 12.51 -46.20 -1.92
N GLY A 1037 12.80 -46.58 -3.15
CA GLY A 1037 12.03 -47.56 -3.93
C GLY A 1037 12.89 -48.38 -4.90
N GLU A 1038 14.17 -48.05 -5.07
CA GLU A 1038 15.08 -48.84 -5.92
C GLU A 1038 16.32 -49.25 -5.10
N GLU A 1039 16.54 -50.56 -4.99
CA GLU A 1039 17.78 -51.17 -4.53
C GLU A 1039 18.90 -50.83 -5.53
N ASP A 1040 19.62 -49.73 -5.33
CA ASP A 1040 20.88 -49.51 -6.04
C ASP A 1040 22.02 -50.28 -5.34
N ARG A 1041 22.35 -51.42 -5.94
CA ARG A 1041 23.46 -52.32 -5.58
C ARG A 1041 24.82 -51.78 -6.01
N SER A 1042 25.10 -50.51 -5.73
CA SER A 1042 26.45 -49.94 -5.84
C SER A 1042 26.83 -49.26 -4.53
N GLY A 1043 27.50 -50.01 -3.66
CA GLY A 1043 28.07 -49.56 -2.39
C GLY A 1043 29.23 -48.57 -2.57
N GLY A 1044 28.97 -47.43 -3.21
CA GLY A 1044 29.87 -46.29 -3.33
C GLY A 1044 29.59 -45.26 -2.24
N ASP A 1045 30.59 -45.01 -1.41
CA ASP A 1045 30.59 -44.08 -0.28
C ASP A 1045 29.89 -42.73 -0.62
N LEU A 1046 28.90 -42.33 0.19
CA LEU A 1046 28.03 -41.13 0.02
C LEU A 1046 28.77 -39.81 0.31
N GLY A 1047 30.03 -39.71 -0.08
CA GLY A 1047 30.92 -38.58 0.20
C GLY A 1047 30.83 -37.44 -0.82
N LEU A 1048 31.28 -36.25 -0.41
CA LEU A 1048 31.67 -35.18 -1.33
C LEU A 1048 33.19 -35.17 -1.49
N GLU A 1049 33.66 -34.78 -2.67
CA GLU A 1049 35.07 -34.63 -2.98
C GLU A 1049 35.37 -33.34 -3.74
N MET A 1050 36.61 -32.89 -3.63
CA MET A 1050 37.17 -31.76 -4.35
C MET A 1050 38.62 -32.11 -4.74
N GLY A 1051 39.12 -31.55 -5.85
CA GLY A 1051 40.54 -31.66 -6.21
C GLY A 1051 41.46 -31.18 -5.09
N ARG A 1052 42.67 -31.75 -4.98
CA ARG A 1052 43.68 -31.27 -4.04
C ARG A 1052 44.38 -30.04 -4.64
N PHE A 1053 44.11 -28.87 -4.09
CA PHE A 1053 44.59 -27.58 -4.59
C PHE A 1053 45.54 -26.92 -3.57
N GLY A 1054 46.84 -27.10 -3.76
CA GLY A 1054 47.86 -26.51 -2.88
C GLY A 1054 47.91 -24.97 -2.92
N ASP A 1055 47.40 -24.37 -4.01
CA ASP A 1055 47.30 -22.93 -4.21
C ASP A 1055 46.19 -22.25 -3.38
N LEU A 1056 45.29 -23.02 -2.76
CA LEU A 1056 44.22 -22.49 -1.91
C LEU A 1056 44.68 -22.20 -0.47
N ALA A 1057 45.78 -22.80 -0.02
CA ALA A 1057 46.25 -22.66 1.35
C ALA A 1057 46.53 -21.18 1.69
N GLY A 1058 45.91 -20.69 2.78
CA GLY A 1058 46.04 -19.30 3.23
C GLY A 1058 45.45 -18.23 2.31
N ARG A 1059 44.66 -18.60 1.29
CA ARG A 1059 43.97 -17.64 0.41
C ARG A 1059 42.48 -17.53 0.76
N PRO A 1060 41.87 -16.35 0.62
CA PRO A 1060 40.43 -16.18 0.79
C PRO A 1060 39.66 -16.93 -0.30
N VAL A 1061 38.60 -17.65 0.09
CA VAL A 1061 37.78 -18.45 -0.81
C VAL A 1061 36.30 -18.07 -0.65
N VAL A 1062 35.58 -17.96 -1.77
CA VAL A 1062 34.13 -17.75 -1.78
C VAL A 1062 33.43 -19.04 -2.20
N VAL A 1063 32.63 -19.61 -1.31
CA VAL A 1063 31.75 -20.75 -1.60
C VAL A 1063 30.39 -20.21 -2.06
N VAL A 1064 29.87 -20.71 -3.17
CA VAL A 1064 28.55 -20.37 -3.70
C VAL A 1064 27.67 -21.61 -3.76
N ASP A 1065 26.47 -21.50 -3.17
CA ASP A 1065 25.45 -22.54 -3.18
C ASP A 1065 24.09 -21.95 -3.56
N ASP A 1066 23.17 -22.78 -4.07
CA ASP A 1066 21.82 -22.32 -4.40
C ASP A 1066 20.96 -22.16 -3.14
N VAL A 1067 21.05 -23.09 -2.18
CA VAL A 1067 20.20 -23.15 -1.00
C VAL A 1067 20.95 -23.47 0.30
N LEU A 1068 20.72 -22.66 1.35
CA LEU A 1068 21.00 -23.03 2.73
C LEU A 1068 19.71 -23.44 3.48
N ALA A 1069 19.59 -24.72 3.79
CA ALA A 1069 18.55 -25.27 4.65
C ALA A 1069 19.13 -25.86 5.96
N SER A 1070 19.47 -27.15 5.98
CA SER A 1070 20.02 -27.84 7.16
C SER A 1070 21.52 -27.62 7.39
N GLY A 1071 22.24 -27.04 6.42
CA GLY A 1071 23.69 -26.80 6.48
C GLY A 1071 24.57 -28.05 6.28
N THR A 1072 23.99 -29.21 6.01
CA THR A 1072 24.71 -30.49 5.83
C THR A 1072 25.71 -30.47 4.66
N THR A 1073 25.28 -30.01 3.48
CA THR A 1073 26.14 -29.86 2.29
C THR A 1073 27.31 -28.92 2.57
N LEU A 1074 27.02 -27.72 3.07
CA LEU A 1074 28.04 -26.72 3.38
C LEU A 1074 29.02 -27.20 4.46
N ARG A 1075 28.58 -27.96 5.46
CA ARG A 1075 29.48 -28.58 6.45
C ARG A 1075 30.51 -29.49 5.81
N ALA A 1076 30.10 -30.32 4.85
CA ALA A 1076 31.01 -31.21 4.13
C ALA A 1076 31.97 -30.42 3.22
N VAL A 1077 31.47 -29.39 2.53
CA VAL A 1077 32.29 -28.47 1.71
C VAL A 1077 33.36 -27.76 2.55
N LEU A 1078 32.99 -27.24 3.71
CA LEU A 1078 33.92 -26.57 4.61
C LEU A 1078 34.98 -27.52 5.18
N ALA A 1079 34.62 -28.78 5.46
CA ALA A 1079 35.58 -29.82 5.84
C ALA A 1079 36.55 -30.17 4.69
N LEU A 1080 36.10 -30.16 3.43
CA LEU A 1080 36.97 -30.34 2.26
C LEU A 1080 37.95 -29.18 2.07
N LEU A 1081 37.51 -27.95 2.33
CA LEU A 1081 38.36 -26.76 2.30
C LEU A 1081 39.42 -26.78 3.41
N ALA A 1082 39.04 -27.21 4.63
CA ALA A 1082 39.98 -27.41 5.72
C ALA A 1082 41.06 -28.46 5.35
N LYS A 1083 40.68 -29.56 4.67
CA LYS A 1083 41.65 -30.55 4.14
C LYS A 1083 42.56 -29.99 3.02
N ASN A 1084 42.19 -28.88 2.39
CA ASN A 1084 43.03 -28.14 1.44
C ASN A 1084 43.81 -26.97 2.11
N GLY A 1085 43.85 -26.91 3.44
CA GLY A 1085 44.60 -25.88 4.18
C GLY A 1085 43.94 -24.49 4.18
N VAL A 1086 42.63 -24.42 3.92
CA VAL A 1086 41.86 -23.18 4.03
C VAL A 1086 41.27 -23.06 5.43
N GLU A 1087 41.64 -22.00 6.15
CA GLU A 1087 41.13 -21.72 7.50
C GLU A 1087 39.69 -21.19 7.44
N PRO A 1088 38.81 -21.52 8.42
CA PRO A 1088 37.43 -21.03 8.45
C PRO A 1088 37.27 -19.50 8.32
N ARG A 1089 38.24 -18.72 8.83
CA ARG A 1089 38.25 -17.25 8.78
C ARG A 1089 38.40 -16.69 7.36
N ASP A 1090 39.00 -17.47 6.46
CA ASP A 1090 39.29 -17.14 5.08
C ASP A 1090 38.15 -17.56 4.12
N VAL A 1091 37.13 -18.25 4.64
CA VAL A 1091 35.97 -18.66 3.86
C VAL A 1091 34.81 -17.67 4.00
N LYS A 1092 34.23 -17.29 2.85
CA LYS A 1092 32.94 -16.61 2.75
C LYS A 1092 31.96 -17.53 2.01
N VAL A 1093 30.79 -17.79 2.57
CA VAL A 1093 29.72 -18.53 1.90
C VAL A 1093 28.64 -17.55 1.44
N LEU A 1094 28.29 -17.59 0.16
CA LEU A 1094 27.17 -16.87 -0.43
C LEU A 1094 26.14 -17.89 -0.91
N VAL A 1095 24.91 -17.78 -0.43
CA VAL A 1095 23.79 -18.62 -0.91
C VAL A 1095 22.71 -17.79 -1.57
N VAL A 1096 22.09 -18.33 -2.62
CA VAL A 1096 21.01 -17.61 -3.31
C VAL A 1096 19.75 -17.54 -2.43
N ALA A 1097 19.33 -18.66 -1.84
CA ALA A 1097 18.20 -18.71 -0.93
C ALA A 1097 18.52 -19.39 0.41
N GLU A 1098 17.89 -18.93 1.48
CA GLU A 1098 18.01 -19.51 2.81
C GLU A 1098 16.63 -19.83 3.39
N PHE A 1099 16.55 -20.95 4.15
CA PHE A 1099 15.37 -21.40 4.89
C PHE A 1099 15.70 -21.48 6.38
N PRO A 1100 15.56 -20.36 7.13
CA PRO A 1100 16.01 -20.28 8.51
C PRO A 1100 15.34 -21.26 9.45
N ALA A 1101 14.10 -21.68 9.16
CA ALA A 1101 13.35 -22.66 9.94
C ALA A 1101 14.12 -23.98 10.14
N HIS A 1102 15.01 -24.34 9.20
CA HIS A 1102 15.82 -25.55 9.27
C HIS A 1102 17.15 -25.39 10.02
N ARG A 1103 17.44 -24.22 10.60
CA ARG A 1103 18.57 -23.97 11.52
C ARG A 1103 19.96 -24.28 10.96
N GLY A 1104 20.17 -24.16 9.64
CA GLY A 1104 21.44 -24.51 9.01
C GLY A 1104 22.65 -23.72 9.52
N ARG A 1105 22.50 -22.41 9.78
CA ARG A 1105 23.57 -21.59 10.37
C ARG A 1105 23.98 -22.05 11.76
N GLU A 1106 23.02 -22.47 12.58
CA GLU A 1106 23.26 -23.01 13.92
C GLU A 1106 24.05 -24.32 13.83
N ALA A 1107 23.68 -25.21 12.89
CA ALA A 1107 24.38 -26.47 12.66
C ALA A 1107 25.84 -26.27 12.22
N LEU A 1108 26.10 -25.29 11.34
CA LEU A 1108 27.46 -24.92 10.93
C LEU A 1108 28.29 -24.42 12.13
N ARG A 1109 27.72 -23.55 12.96
CA ARG A 1109 28.40 -23.03 14.17
C ARG A 1109 28.75 -24.16 15.14
N ARG A 1110 27.79 -25.02 15.47
CA ARG A 1110 28.00 -26.18 16.38
C ARG A 1110 29.05 -27.16 15.86
N SER A 1111 29.29 -27.17 14.54
CA SER A 1111 30.30 -28.02 13.89
C SER A 1111 31.70 -27.37 13.81
N GLY A 1112 31.95 -26.27 14.52
CA GLY A 1112 33.25 -25.58 14.54
C GLY A 1112 33.46 -24.56 13.42
N PHE A 1113 32.45 -24.29 12.59
CA PHE A 1113 32.55 -23.33 11.47
C PHE A 1113 31.99 -21.94 11.79
N GLY A 1114 31.94 -21.55 13.07
CA GLY A 1114 31.40 -20.24 13.50
C GLY A 1114 32.11 -19.03 12.87
N MET A 1115 33.40 -19.16 12.54
CA MET A 1115 34.22 -18.11 11.93
C MET A 1115 34.00 -17.92 10.42
N VAL A 1116 33.25 -18.81 9.78
CA VAL A 1116 32.90 -18.70 8.36
C VAL A 1116 31.85 -17.60 8.16
N GLY A 1117 32.12 -16.67 7.24
CA GLY A 1117 31.16 -15.61 6.94
C GLY A 1117 30.05 -16.10 6.00
N VAL A 1118 28.84 -16.33 6.51
CA VAL A 1118 27.70 -16.80 5.69
C VAL A 1118 26.73 -15.65 5.37
N GLU A 1119 26.37 -15.48 4.10
CA GLU A 1119 25.36 -14.52 3.65
C GLU A 1119 24.38 -15.15 2.64
N SER A 1120 23.13 -14.69 2.66
CA SER A 1120 22.07 -15.15 1.77
C SER A 1120 21.46 -13.98 0.97
N LEU A 1121 21.15 -14.20 -0.31
CA LEU A 1121 20.48 -13.20 -1.14
C LEU A 1121 18.97 -13.15 -0.95
N LEU A 1122 18.34 -14.28 -0.60
CA LEU A 1122 16.90 -14.45 -0.40
C LEU A 1122 16.64 -15.28 0.86
N THR A 1123 15.47 -15.10 1.47
CA THR A 1123 15.04 -15.84 2.67
C THR A 1123 13.57 -16.24 2.49
N PHE A 1124 13.23 -17.48 2.82
CA PHE A 1124 11.88 -18.03 2.71
C PHE A 1124 11.49 -18.81 3.97
N GLU A 1125 10.19 -18.84 4.30
CA GLU A 1125 9.67 -19.43 5.54
C GLU A 1125 9.98 -20.92 5.70
N GLY A 1126 9.96 -21.69 4.60
CA GLY A 1126 10.22 -23.14 4.60
C GLY A 1126 9.20 -23.91 5.44
N THR A 1127 8.13 -24.40 4.79
CA THR A 1127 7.11 -25.26 5.39
C THR A 1127 7.15 -26.67 4.80
#